data_AF-A0AAV1J9X0-F1
#
_entry.id   AF-A0AAV1J9X0-F1
#
_cell.length_a   1.000
_cell.length_b   1.000
_cell.length_c   1.000
_cell.angle_alpha   90.00
_cell.angle_beta   90.00
_cell.angle_gamma   90.00
#
_symmetry.space_group_name_H-M   'P 1'
#
loop_
_entity.id
_entity.type
_entity.pdbx_description
1 polymer ?
#
loop_
_entity_poly.entity_id
_entity_poly.type
_entity_poly.pdbx_seq_one_letter_code
_entity_poly.pdbx_strand_id
1 'polypeptide(L)'
;MGDGSNIDNVEMLKSLYDFEATLAKTLSFAEGEYFYLQQTNAKQRNWWHVINRNGQIGFVPSNYVAAVKVEADFFLGFLNDCIKSLNENPAMAQKQEILQRLSEKRKQVQVLVKPSKKQQAPKPPPRLDDNTPPNGVSPSFDLRPVVSQQHISEEQESPTKSLSSNVVKDEDERRIEHIKPASNQVSSDTDNQDDSQDSSESIRPNAIYEIVQSVRRETQLSHDMSRVAVETVLVSLREFLPGGAARSIIDALLREANSNITCPKNAIDAAPDALRMMTALNSLSKAANDAQQRGWALHDDAHDIQTQLLELISVMSNADVNISQHVLSSHRYAYVSTLVQYYQMETRWPLRQLLLQAFGVMCGLERTALSTLALSALPAEIARDMRDNPRAVSRLSHSALLLSMVLSMGDKLPITHFDQLGVEFAQFLLELIESPPETDVDEQIPDLFLTLLLAYNLQFENPFENILLNALETMDNAKTFCEKILLLLNREGEFSITIVGLLDNRNQNTKCLRFRKKEKLASLEKDPVRIFDHEPEPRHSVLKLAIDLFSRKRTAEHFYTNDVKVAIDIIVRQLADLSPGDLRRQQYSRILQGIIRNTEYSAHLHRRDDLLRCFARIFCEEGEGSREDQALVRAISNEFPQFFKA
;
A
#
# COMPACT_ATOMS: atom_id res chain seq x y z
N MET A 1 9.73 46.64 4.63
CA MET A 1 10.08 45.87 5.84
C MET A 1 10.24 44.43 5.40
N GLY A 2 11.39 43.80 5.68
CA GLY A 2 11.62 42.41 5.27
C GLY A 2 11.15 41.46 6.36
N ASP A 3 10.72 40.27 5.96
CA ASP A 3 10.50 39.15 6.86
C ASP A 3 11.56 38.07 6.61
N GLY A 4 12.12 37.52 7.67
CA GLY A 4 13.42 36.86 7.67
C GLY A 4 13.36 35.36 7.42
N SER A 5 14.06 34.91 6.38
CA SER A 5 14.88 33.68 6.37
C SER A 5 14.44 32.50 7.28
N ASN A 6 13.70 31.56 6.71
CA ASN A 6 13.42 30.26 7.31
C ASN A 6 14.71 29.40 7.32
N ILE A 7 15.51 29.51 8.40
CA ILE A 7 16.82 28.85 8.56
C ILE A 7 16.75 27.76 9.65
N ASP A 8 17.22 26.57 9.30
CA ASP A 8 17.73 25.48 10.18
C ASP A 8 16.99 25.21 11.50
N ASN A 9 15.76 24.71 11.41
CA ASN A 9 15.03 24.12 12.53
C ASN A 9 15.31 22.61 12.67
N VAL A 10 15.76 22.17 13.86
CA VAL A 10 16.09 20.78 14.21
C VAL A 10 15.04 20.20 15.18
N GLU A 11 14.72 18.92 15.08
CA GLU A 11 13.72 18.27 15.94
C GLU A 11 14.32 17.76 17.27
N MET A 12 13.63 18.03 18.37
CA MET A 12 13.90 17.57 19.73
C MET A 12 12.62 17.05 20.40
N LEU A 13 12.78 16.40 21.55
CA LEU A 13 11.65 16.13 22.45
C LEU A 13 11.59 17.17 23.56
N LYS A 14 10.39 17.57 23.95
CA LYS A 14 10.11 18.44 25.11
C LYS A 14 9.07 17.79 26.03
N SER A 15 9.27 17.79 27.34
CA SER A 15 8.25 17.33 28.30
C SER A 15 7.05 18.27 28.38
N LEU A 16 5.86 17.68 28.49
CA LEU A 16 4.58 18.35 28.66
C LEU A 16 4.09 18.38 30.11
N TYR A 17 4.65 17.52 30.97
CA TYR A 17 4.29 17.37 32.38
C TYR A 17 5.52 16.92 33.18
N ASP A 18 5.49 17.13 34.49
CA ASP A 18 6.45 16.53 35.43
C ASP A 18 6.34 15.00 35.47
N PHE A 19 7.46 14.31 35.68
CA PHE A 19 7.51 12.85 35.81
C PHE A 19 8.57 12.40 36.81
N GLU A 20 8.18 11.56 37.78
CA GLU A 20 9.06 10.97 38.77
C GLU A 20 9.31 9.48 38.46
N ALA A 21 10.57 9.11 38.24
CA ALA A 21 10.99 7.76 37.88
C ALA A 21 10.92 6.79 39.07
N THR A 22 10.01 5.82 38.99
CA THR A 22 9.89 4.71 39.95
C THR A 22 10.71 3.47 39.56
N LEU A 23 11.26 3.43 38.34
CA LEU A 23 12.03 2.29 37.81
C LEU A 23 13.49 2.68 37.58
N ALA A 24 14.41 1.76 37.89
CA ALA A 24 15.87 1.98 37.82
C ALA A 24 16.46 2.22 36.40
N LYS A 25 15.62 2.27 35.35
CA LYS A 25 15.98 2.61 33.97
C LYS A 25 15.15 3.77 33.39
N THR A 26 14.23 4.34 34.17
CA THR A 26 13.45 5.52 33.78
C THR A 26 14.10 6.79 34.31
N LEU A 27 13.87 7.92 33.65
CA LEU A 27 14.51 9.19 33.96
C LEU A 27 13.46 10.16 34.52
N SER A 28 13.70 10.76 35.70
CA SER A 28 12.83 11.81 36.26
C SER A 28 13.10 13.14 35.57
N PHE A 29 12.06 13.92 35.30
CA PHE A 29 12.16 15.23 34.63
C PHE A 29 11.00 16.15 35.03
N ALA A 30 11.23 17.46 34.94
CA ALA A 30 10.20 18.48 35.09
C ALA A 30 9.51 18.82 33.75
N GLU A 31 8.37 19.49 33.79
CA GLU A 31 7.71 20.09 32.62
C GLU A 31 8.64 21.07 31.90
N GLY A 32 8.68 20.97 30.57
CA GLY A 32 9.45 21.86 29.71
C GLY A 32 10.93 21.52 29.52
N GLU A 33 11.44 20.45 30.12
CA GLU A 33 12.76 19.87 29.83
C GLU A 33 12.85 19.35 28.39
N TYR A 34 14.09 19.33 27.85
CA TYR A 34 14.38 18.91 26.48
C TYR A 34 15.25 17.64 26.45
N PHE A 35 15.00 16.77 25.47
CA PHE A 35 15.72 15.51 25.31
C PHE A 35 16.13 15.24 23.86
N TYR A 36 17.26 14.55 23.70
CA TYR A 36 17.70 13.96 22.44
C TYR A 36 17.29 12.49 22.36
N LEU A 37 16.57 12.12 21.30
CA LEU A 37 16.06 10.75 21.09
C LEU A 37 17.16 9.83 20.55
N GLN A 38 17.48 8.76 21.27
CA GLN A 38 18.58 7.85 20.93
C GLN A 38 18.11 6.60 20.16
N GLN A 39 16.96 6.01 20.52
CA GLN A 39 16.45 4.80 19.86
C GLN A 39 14.93 4.68 19.94
N THR A 40 14.29 4.42 18.79
CA THR A 40 12.89 4.04 18.65
C THR A 40 12.76 2.51 18.56
N ASN A 41 13.01 1.81 19.66
CA ASN A 41 12.89 0.34 19.67
C ASN A 41 11.40 -0.06 19.56
N ALA A 42 11.03 -0.68 18.44
CA ALA A 42 9.64 -0.99 18.09
C ALA A 42 8.92 -1.94 19.09
N LYS A 43 9.68 -2.64 19.96
CA LYS A 43 9.13 -3.61 20.93
C LYS A 43 8.42 -2.96 22.13
N GLN A 44 8.63 -1.66 22.41
CA GLN A 44 7.93 -0.95 23.50
C GLN A 44 7.35 0.39 23.03
N ARG A 45 6.15 0.35 22.43
CA ARG A 45 5.47 1.50 21.80
C ARG A 45 5.25 2.74 22.69
N ASN A 46 5.31 2.59 24.01
CA ASN A 46 4.94 3.63 24.97
C ASN A 46 6.14 4.26 25.72
N TRP A 47 7.37 3.82 25.45
CA TRP A 47 8.58 4.30 26.13
C TRP A 47 9.66 4.67 25.12
N TRP A 48 10.22 5.88 25.23
CA TRP A 48 11.28 6.38 24.35
C TRP A 48 12.61 6.43 25.09
N HIS A 49 13.68 5.96 24.45
CA HIS A 49 15.03 5.97 25.02
C HIS A 49 15.75 7.27 24.64
N VAL A 50 16.03 8.11 25.64
CA VAL A 50 16.45 9.51 25.44
C VAL A 50 17.65 9.88 26.30
N ILE A 51 18.29 10.99 25.93
CA ILE A 51 19.40 11.61 26.64
C ILE A 51 18.99 13.03 27.05
N ASN A 52 19.10 13.38 28.33
CA ASN A 52 18.83 14.73 28.83
C ASN A 52 20.07 15.64 28.75
N ARG A 53 19.91 16.94 29.02
CA ARG A 53 21.00 17.94 28.96
C ARG A 53 22.20 17.60 29.86
N ASN A 54 21.95 16.89 30.97
CA ASN A 54 22.95 16.46 31.94
C ASN A 54 23.70 15.18 31.51
N GLY A 55 23.46 14.67 30.30
CA GLY A 55 24.08 13.43 29.80
C GLY A 55 23.56 12.14 30.45
N GLN A 56 22.48 12.21 31.23
CA GLN A 56 21.82 11.04 31.78
C GLN A 56 20.95 10.38 30.70
N ILE A 57 20.84 9.05 30.77
CA ILE A 57 20.20 8.23 29.75
C ILE A 57 19.16 7.34 30.41
N GLY A 58 17.97 7.27 29.83
CA GLY A 58 16.90 6.43 30.34
C GLY A 58 15.65 6.45 29.46
N PHE A 59 14.62 5.75 29.94
CA PHE A 59 13.32 5.72 29.30
C PHE A 59 12.39 6.82 29.84
N VAL A 60 11.65 7.47 28.95
CA VAL A 60 10.58 8.43 29.25
C VAL A 60 9.26 7.98 28.62
N PRO A 61 8.09 8.22 29.25
CA PRO A 61 6.80 7.84 28.67
C PRO A 61 6.47 8.70 27.43
N SER A 62 6.07 8.07 26.32
CA SER A 62 5.84 8.80 25.06
C SER A 62 4.65 9.76 25.09
N ASN A 63 3.74 9.62 26.05
CA ASN A 63 2.62 10.54 26.28
C ASN A 63 2.95 11.73 27.20
N TYR A 64 4.15 11.78 27.78
CA TYR A 64 4.64 12.89 28.62
C TYR A 64 5.55 13.86 27.86
N VAL A 65 5.83 13.58 26.58
CA VAL A 65 6.75 14.36 25.74
C VAL A 65 6.15 14.60 24.35
N ALA A 66 6.45 15.76 23.76
CA ALA A 66 6.09 16.11 22.38
C ALA A 66 7.35 16.36 21.55
N ALA A 67 7.28 16.09 20.24
CA ALA A 67 8.30 16.52 19.28
C ALA A 67 8.15 18.01 19.00
N VAL A 68 9.24 18.76 19.14
CA VAL A 68 9.31 20.22 19.00
C VAL A 68 10.49 20.58 18.10
N LYS A 69 10.27 21.54 17.19
CA LYS A 69 11.33 22.13 16.38
C LYS A 69 12.02 23.24 17.17
N VAL A 70 13.35 23.21 17.20
CA VAL A 70 14.21 24.21 17.86
C VAL A 70 15.25 24.74 16.87
N GLU A 71 15.74 25.96 17.11
CA GLU A 71 16.82 26.54 16.33
C GLU A 71 18.10 25.69 16.42
N ALA A 72 18.83 25.57 15.32
CA ALA A 72 20.06 24.78 15.26
C ALA A 72 21.13 25.22 16.28
N ASP A 73 21.24 26.51 16.61
CA ASP A 73 22.17 26.99 17.63
C ASP A 73 21.79 26.51 19.05
N PHE A 74 20.51 26.50 19.39
CA PHE A 74 20.02 25.92 20.65
C PHE A 74 20.31 24.41 20.71
N PHE A 75 20.07 23.70 19.61
CA PHE A 75 20.38 22.27 19.50
C PHE A 75 21.87 21.96 19.62
N LEU A 76 22.74 22.76 19.00
CA LEU A 76 24.19 22.65 19.11
C LEU A 76 24.67 22.94 20.55
N GLY A 77 24.08 23.94 21.22
CA GLY A 77 24.30 24.20 22.64
C GLY A 77 23.96 23.00 23.51
N PHE A 78 22.75 22.45 23.36
CA PHE A 78 22.29 21.25 24.06
C PHE A 78 23.24 20.06 23.87
N LEU A 79 23.65 19.77 22.62
CA LEU A 79 24.59 18.68 22.34
C LEU A 79 25.97 18.89 22.98
N ASN A 80 26.48 20.13 23.02
CA ASN A 80 27.76 20.41 23.68
C ASN A 80 27.67 20.21 25.20
N ASP A 81 26.57 20.60 25.84
CA ASP A 81 26.34 20.37 27.27
C ASP A 81 26.23 18.87 27.60
N CYS A 82 25.53 18.09 26.76
CA CYS A 82 25.46 16.63 26.88
C CYS A 82 26.85 15.99 26.77
N ILE A 83 27.63 16.37 25.74
CA ILE A 83 28.98 15.85 25.50
C ILE A 83 29.93 16.22 26.65
N LYS A 84 29.82 17.43 27.21
CA LYS A 84 30.61 17.86 28.37
C LYS A 84 30.28 17.02 29.60
N SER A 85 28.99 16.92 29.95
CA SER A 85 28.52 16.17 31.12
C SER A 85 28.86 14.68 31.04
N LEU A 86 28.74 14.09 29.84
CA LEU A 86 29.16 12.70 29.59
C LEU A 86 30.68 12.51 29.71
N ASN A 87 31.50 13.51 29.37
CA ASN A 87 32.95 13.42 29.54
C ASN A 87 33.35 13.47 31.01
N GLU A 88 32.74 14.35 31.79
CA GLU A 88 33.01 14.54 33.23
C GLU A 88 32.61 13.33 34.09
N ASN A 89 31.69 12.48 33.63
CA ASN A 89 31.24 11.28 34.34
C ASN A 89 31.85 9.99 33.73
N PRO A 90 32.77 9.25 34.40
CA PRO A 90 33.52 8.16 33.77
C PRO A 90 32.85 6.77 33.80
N ALA A 91 31.77 6.56 34.56
CA ALA A 91 31.30 5.23 34.98
C ALA A 91 30.22 4.56 34.07
N MET A 92 30.28 4.71 32.74
CA MET A 92 29.24 4.21 31.82
C MET A 92 29.78 3.29 30.72
N ALA A 93 29.30 2.03 30.69
CA ALA A 93 29.78 0.96 29.81
C ALA A 93 29.51 1.13 28.29
N GLN A 94 28.83 2.22 27.88
CA GLN A 94 28.54 2.55 26.47
C GLN A 94 29.02 3.96 26.07
N LYS A 95 29.76 4.65 26.96
CA LYS A 95 30.18 6.06 26.80
C LYS A 95 30.84 6.37 25.45
N GLN A 96 31.72 5.48 24.99
CA GLN A 96 32.48 5.67 23.74
C GLN A 96 31.56 5.81 22.51
N GLU A 97 30.56 4.93 22.40
CA GLU A 97 29.62 4.89 21.28
C GLU A 97 28.67 6.09 21.30
N ILE A 98 28.15 6.43 22.48
CA ILE A 98 27.24 7.56 22.67
C ILE A 98 27.95 8.89 22.33
N LEU A 99 29.18 9.08 22.80
CA LEU A 99 29.99 10.26 22.45
C LEU A 99 30.28 10.32 20.95
N GLN A 100 30.54 9.19 20.30
CA GLN A 100 30.72 9.13 18.85
C GLN A 100 29.47 9.61 18.12
N ARG A 101 28.29 9.02 18.41
CA ARG A 101 26.99 9.40 17.80
C ARG A 101 26.63 10.87 18.04
N LEU A 102 26.77 11.38 19.26
CA LEU A 102 26.50 12.79 19.57
C LEU A 102 27.49 13.73 18.85
N SER A 103 28.77 13.36 18.78
CA SER A 103 29.78 14.17 18.07
C SER A 103 29.55 14.21 16.55
N GLU A 104 29.04 13.12 15.98
CA GLU A 104 28.67 13.01 14.57
C GLU A 104 27.41 13.83 14.28
N LYS A 105 26.36 13.71 15.10
CA LYS A 105 25.14 14.52 14.94
C LYS A 105 25.44 16.01 15.07
N ARG A 106 26.33 16.39 16.00
CA ARG A 106 26.84 17.77 16.11
C ARG A 106 27.55 18.21 14.83
N LYS A 107 28.44 17.40 14.26
CA LYS A 107 29.12 17.72 12.99
C LYS A 107 28.12 17.92 11.84
N GLN A 108 27.10 17.08 11.74
CA GLN A 108 26.05 17.21 10.73
C GLN A 108 25.34 18.57 10.83
N VAL A 109 24.83 18.94 12.02
CA VAL A 109 24.14 20.23 12.21
C VAL A 109 25.08 21.43 12.07
N GLN A 110 26.33 21.32 12.52
CA GLN A 110 27.35 22.37 12.36
C GLN A 110 27.71 22.67 10.89
N VAL A 111 27.47 21.72 9.97
CA VAL A 111 27.68 21.93 8.53
C VAL A 111 26.52 22.71 7.90
N LEU A 112 25.27 22.53 8.36
CA LEU A 112 24.13 23.32 7.91
C LEU A 112 24.29 24.81 8.28
N VAL A 113 24.64 25.09 9.54
CA VAL A 113 24.69 26.45 10.11
C VAL A 113 25.85 27.34 9.56
N LYS A 114 26.73 26.82 8.70
CA LYS A 114 27.88 27.61 8.19
C LYS A 114 27.49 28.52 7.01
N PRO A 115 27.68 29.84 7.09
CA PRO A 115 27.47 30.73 5.96
C PRO A 115 28.53 30.49 4.87
N SER A 116 28.07 30.03 3.70
CA SER A 116 28.93 29.69 2.56
C SER A 116 29.54 30.94 1.91
N LYS A 117 30.86 31.09 1.97
CA LYS A 117 31.59 31.97 1.04
C LYS A 117 31.51 31.36 -0.36
N LYS A 118 30.76 32.00 -1.26
CA LYS A 118 30.67 31.60 -2.67
C LYS A 118 32.06 31.55 -3.32
N GLN A 119 32.46 30.39 -3.82
CA GLN A 119 33.57 30.29 -4.78
C GLN A 119 33.08 30.78 -6.15
N GLN A 120 33.90 31.57 -6.84
CA GLN A 120 33.59 32.12 -8.16
C GLN A 120 34.11 31.16 -9.24
N ALA A 121 33.33 30.92 -10.29
CA ALA A 121 33.72 30.02 -11.38
C ALA A 121 34.93 30.56 -12.18
N PRO A 122 35.78 29.69 -12.76
CA PRO A 122 36.90 30.13 -13.59
C PRO A 122 36.44 30.86 -14.86
N LYS A 123 37.20 31.88 -15.29
CA LYS A 123 36.96 32.56 -16.57
C LYS A 123 37.39 31.67 -17.76
N PRO A 124 36.68 31.71 -18.90
CA PRO A 124 37.10 31.03 -20.12
C PRO A 124 38.38 31.65 -20.72
N PRO A 125 39.15 30.88 -21.54
CA PRO A 125 40.42 31.34 -22.09
C PRO A 125 40.26 32.46 -23.15
N PRO A 126 41.32 33.26 -23.40
CA PRO A 126 41.26 34.35 -24.36
C PRO A 126 41.28 33.84 -25.81
N ARG A 127 40.54 34.50 -26.69
CA ARG A 127 40.73 34.37 -28.14
C ARG A 127 41.82 35.33 -28.59
N LEU A 128 42.82 34.80 -29.26
CA LEU A 128 43.72 35.56 -30.13
C LEU A 128 43.06 35.69 -31.50
N ASP A 129 42.95 36.92 -32.01
CA ASP A 129 43.53 37.34 -33.30
C ASP A 129 42.89 38.66 -33.74
N ASP A 130 43.69 39.72 -33.72
CA ASP A 130 43.39 41.03 -34.30
C ASP A 130 43.82 41.04 -35.77
N ASN A 131 42.96 41.50 -36.69
CA ASN A 131 43.36 42.14 -37.96
C ASN A 131 42.15 42.80 -38.65
N THR A 132 42.14 44.12 -38.63
CA THR A 132 41.20 45.06 -39.29
C THR A 132 41.43 45.08 -40.83
N PRO A 133 40.67 45.79 -41.72
CA PRO A 133 40.18 47.18 -41.54
C PRO A 133 38.78 47.43 -42.23
N PRO A 134 38.30 48.65 -42.60
CA PRO A 134 36.90 49.00 -42.32
C PRO A 134 36.05 49.45 -43.52
N ASN A 135 34.83 48.94 -43.66
CA ASN A 135 33.65 49.65 -44.19
C ASN A 135 32.44 48.71 -44.32
N GLY A 136 31.23 49.27 -44.20
CA GLY A 136 30.02 48.66 -44.79
C GLY A 136 28.89 48.32 -43.82
N VAL A 137 27.97 49.28 -43.67
CA VAL A 137 26.50 49.12 -43.53
C VAL A 137 25.92 47.94 -42.73
N SER A 138 25.28 48.27 -41.60
CA SER A 138 24.10 47.53 -41.11
C SER A 138 22.95 47.61 -42.14
N PRO A 139 21.97 46.68 -42.10
CA PRO A 139 20.83 46.91 -41.21
C PRO A 139 20.29 45.65 -40.50
N SER A 140 19.63 45.87 -39.37
CA SER A 140 18.67 44.92 -38.79
C SER A 140 17.44 44.77 -39.69
N PHE A 141 16.80 43.61 -39.68
CA PHE A 141 15.33 43.52 -39.56
C PHE A 141 14.89 42.12 -39.10
N ASP A 142 14.03 42.07 -38.08
CA ASP A 142 13.11 40.94 -37.86
C ASP A 142 12.17 40.78 -39.07
N LEU A 143 11.55 39.59 -39.23
CA LEU A 143 10.09 39.55 -39.36
C LEU A 143 9.48 38.15 -39.18
N ARG A 144 8.20 38.19 -38.81
CA ARG A 144 7.23 37.09 -38.62
C ARG A 144 6.65 36.65 -39.99
N PRO A 145 5.83 35.56 -40.08
CA PRO A 145 5.45 35.02 -41.39
C PRO A 145 4.46 35.87 -42.18
N VAL A 146 4.43 35.62 -43.48
CA VAL A 146 3.75 36.37 -44.55
C VAL A 146 2.25 36.08 -44.62
N VAL A 147 1.45 37.11 -44.92
CA VAL A 147 0.07 37.00 -45.43
C VAL A 147 -0.03 37.76 -46.75
N SER A 148 -0.68 37.17 -47.75
CA SER A 148 -0.86 37.79 -49.07
C SER A 148 -2.06 38.76 -49.10
N GLN A 149 -1.72 40.03 -49.33
CA GLN A 149 -2.47 41.10 -50.02
C GLN A 149 -3.58 40.63 -51.00
N GLN A 150 -4.69 41.34 -51.24
CA GLN A 150 -4.99 42.79 -51.40
C GLN A 150 -6.53 43.05 -51.12
N HIS A 151 -7.21 44.21 -51.23
CA HIS A 151 -6.92 45.59 -51.70
C HIS A 151 -7.94 46.63 -51.13
N ILE A 152 -7.48 47.86 -50.83
CA ILE A 152 -8.12 49.21 -51.04
C ILE A 152 -9.34 49.75 -50.21
N SER A 153 -9.15 51.01 -49.76
CA SER A 153 -10.05 52.09 -49.25
C SER A 153 -10.84 51.87 -47.94
N GLU A 154 -10.74 52.73 -46.90
CA GLU A 154 -11.15 54.16 -46.76
C GLU A 154 -12.69 54.31 -46.88
N GLU A 155 -13.44 54.95 -45.97
CA GLU A 155 -13.15 56.17 -45.18
C GLU A 155 -13.98 56.27 -43.85
N GLN A 156 -14.19 57.48 -43.33
CA GLN A 156 -14.62 57.86 -41.96
C GLN A 156 -16.13 57.72 -41.59
N GLU A 157 -16.39 58.01 -40.30
CA GLU A 157 -17.60 58.63 -39.72
C GLU A 157 -18.85 57.82 -39.26
N SER A 158 -19.50 58.42 -38.26
CA SER A 158 -20.82 58.14 -37.67
C SER A 158 -21.51 59.51 -37.45
N PRO A 159 -22.85 59.68 -37.25
CA PRO A 159 -23.83 58.68 -36.78
C PRO A 159 -25.32 58.82 -37.30
N THR A 160 -26.24 58.03 -36.69
CA THR A 160 -27.70 58.26 -36.45
C THR A 160 -28.85 58.08 -37.49
N LYS A 161 -29.81 57.20 -37.09
CA LYS A 161 -31.30 57.31 -37.05
C LYS A 161 -32.25 57.16 -38.29
N SER A 162 -33.12 56.14 -38.20
CA SER A 162 -34.62 56.17 -38.30
C SER A 162 -35.16 54.81 -37.77
N LEU A 163 -36.21 54.66 -36.94
CA LEU A 163 -37.66 55.00 -37.01
C LEU A 163 -38.39 54.25 -38.15
N SER A 164 -39.53 53.55 -37.95
CA SER A 164 -40.67 53.84 -37.06
C SER A 164 -41.52 52.61 -36.65
N SER A 165 -42.50 52.83 -35.74
CA SER A 165 -43.41 51.86 -35.09
C SER A 165 -44.86 51.90 -35.60
N ASN A 166 -45.72 50.96 -35.16
CA ASN A 166 -47.06 51.16 -34.52
C ASN A 166 -47.84 49.82 -34.47
N VAL A 167 -48.29 49.29 -33.31
CA VAL A 167 -49.45 49.64 -32.44
C VAL A 167 -50.82 49.17 -32.97
N VAL A 168 -51.58 48.42 -32.15
CA VAL A 168 -52.96 48.68 -31.66
C VAL A 168 -53.28 47.69 -30.50
N LYS A 169 -54.26 48.03 -29.66
CA LYS A 169 -54.60 47.42 -28.35
C LYS A 169 -55.95 46.64 -28.36
N ASP A 170 -56.26 46.07 -27.18
CA ASP A 170 -57.56 46.14 -26.44
C ASP A 170 -58.37 44.83 -26.19
N GLU A 171 -58.76 44.71 -24.90
CA GLU A 171 -60.03 44.26 -24.30
C GLU A 171 -60.62 42.83 -24.45
N ASP A 172 -60.55 42.11 -23.30
CA ASP A 172 -61.68 41.63 -22.47
C ASP A 172 -62.46 40.29 -22.69
N GLU A 173 -62.96 39.79 -21.55
CA GLU A 173 -64.10 38.90 -21.26
C GLU A 173 -64.14 37.35 -21.49
N ARG A 174 -64.30 36.66 -20.33
CA ARG A 174 -65.17 35.48 -20.02
C ARG A 174 -64.96 34.16 -20.81
N ARG A 175 -64.76 33.01 -20.15
CA ARG A 175 -65.82 32.28 -19.41
C ARG A 175 -65.29 31.28 -18.37
N ILE A 176 -66.04 31.15 -17.28
CA ILE A 176 -65.99 30.06 -16.29
C ILE A 176 -67.12 29.07 -16.62
N GLU A 177 -66.89 27.77 -16.51
CA GLU A 177 -67.97 26.80 -16.29
C GLU A 177 -67.90 26.18 -14.89
N HIS A 178 -69.04 26.21 -14.20
CA HIS A 178 -69.24 25.68 -12.86
C HIS A 178 -69.77 24.24 -12.91
N ILE A 179 -69.39 23.43 -11.92
CA ILE A 179 -70.30 22.45 -11.31
C ILE A 179 -70.47 22.80 -9.82
N LYS A 180 -71.66 22.55 -9.28
CA LYS A 180 -72.25 23.22 -8.10
C LYS A 180 -71.96 22.53 -6.75
N PRO A 181 -72.16 23.23 -5.61
CA PRO A 181 -71.82 22.75 -4.27
C PRO A 181 -73.02 22.23 -3.44
N ALA A 182 -72.67 21.72 -2.25
CA ALA A 182 -73.41 21.66 -0.99
C ALA A 182 -74.47 20.56 -0.76
N SER A 183 -74.16 19.70 0.21
CA SER A 183 -75.08 19.34 1.29
C SER A 183 -74.30 19.12 2.59
N ASN A 184 -74.65 19.87 3.64
CA ASN A 184 -74.20 19.61 5.01
C ASN A 184 -75.13 18.57 5.65
N GLN A 185 -74.58 17.54 6.31
CA GLN A 185 -75.16 17.04 7.57
C GLN A 185 -74.06 16.61 8.55
N VAL A 186 -74.33 16.81 9.82
CA VAL A 186 -73.47 16.54 10.98
C VAL A 186 -73.96 15.26 11.66
N SER A 187 -73.07 14.36 12.10
CA SER A 187 -73.22 13.59 13.36
C SER A 187 -72.02 12.69 13.71
N SER A 188 -71.75 12.64 15.03
CA SER A 188 -71.23 11.52 15.85
C SER A 188 -69.96 10.74 15.46
N ASP A 189 -68.93 10.96 16.28
CA ASP A 189 -68.23 9.97 17.14
C ASP A 189 -67.63 8.66 16.57
N THR A 190 -66.35 8.47 16.95
CA THR A 190 -65.64 7.19 17.19
C THR A 190 -65.68 6.10 16.12
N ASP A 191 -64.52 5.78 15.53
CA ASP A 191 -63.68 4.73 16.13
C ASP A 191 -62.23 4.71 15.57
N ASN A 192 -61.35 3.98 16.24
CA ASN A 192 -59.95 3.79 15.81
C ASN A 192 -59.87 3.00 14.49
N GLN A 193 -59.08 3.47 13.53
CA GLN A 193 -58.55 2.62 12.47
C GLN A 193 -57.02 2.73 12.34
N ASP A 194 -56.45 1.56 12.14
CA ASP A 194 -55.04 1.19 12.09
C ASP A 194 -54.40 1.66 10.77
N ASP A 195 -53.70 2.80 10.80
CA ASP A 195 -52.87 3.27 9.69
C ASP A 195 -51.41 2.80 9.87
N SER A 196 -51.20 1.48 9.78
CA SER A 196 -49.87 0.90 9.56
C SER A 196 -49.40 1.12 8.10
N GLN A 197 -49.40 2.38 7.63
CA GLN A 197 -48.81 2.72 6.33
C GLN A 197 -47.28 2.67 6.43
N ASP A 198 -46.67 1.89 5.53
CA ASP A 198 -45.23 1.71 5.45
C ASP A 198 -44.55 3.01 4.97
N SER A 199 -44.22 3.86 5.93
CA SER A 199 -43.62 5.20 5.73
C SER A 199 -42.24 5.20 5.02
N SER A 200 -41.74 4.04 4.60
CA SER A 200 -40.51 3.87 3.81
C SER A 200 -40.56 4.53 2.42
N GLU A 201 -41.74 4.74 1.81
CA GLU A 201 -41.87 5.43 0.50
C GLU A 201 -41.50 6.93 0.54
N SER A 202 -41.28 7.52 1.72
CA SER A 202 -41.00 8.96 1.89
C SER A 202 -39.53 9.37 1.70
N ILE A 203 -38.61 8.42 1.54
CA ILE A 203 -37.16 8.70 1.49
C ILE A 203 -36.71 8.88 0.04
N ARG A 204 -35.98 9.97 -0.25
CA ARG A 204 -35.40 10.18 -1.58
C ARG A 204 -34.37 9.09 -1.89
N PRO A 205 -34.36 8.51 -3.10
CA PRO A 205 -33.31 7.57 -3.51
C PRO A 205 -31.91 8.16 -3.33
N ASN A 206 -30.98 7.36 -2.79
CA ASN A 206 -29.59 7.73 -2.50
C ASN A 206 -29.41 8.80 -1.39
N ALA A 207 -30.44 9.13 -0.59
CA ALA A 207 -30.32 10.10 0.49
C ALA A 207 -29.19 9.75 1.47
N ILE A 208 -28.98 8.46 1.78
CA ILE A 208 -27.87 8.03 2.63
C ILE A 208 -26.50 8.31 2.01
N TYR A 209 -26.35 8.15 0.69
CA TYR A 209 -25.11 8.44 -0.02
C TYR A 209 -24.79 9.95 -0.01
N GLU A 210 -25.80 10.80 -0.21
CA GLU A 210 -25.64 12.26 -0.09
C GLU A 210 -25.20 12.68 1.33
N ILE A 211 -25.76 12.05 2.37
CA ILE A 211 -25.35 12.27 3.77
C ILE A 211 -23.90 11.82 4.00
N VAL A 212 -23.52 10.62 3.53
CA VAL A 212 -22.15 10.10 3.63
C VAL A 212 -21.15 11.01 2.91
N GLN A 213 -21.46 11.48 1.70
CA GLN A 213 -20.61 12.41 0.96
C GLN A 213 -20.55 13.81 1.61
N SER A 214 -21.60 14.23 2.31
CA SER A 214 -21.61 15.48 3.08
C SER A 214 -20.69 15.38 4.31
N VAL A 215 -20.83 14.31 5.11
CA VAL A 215 -19.93 14.03 6.23
C VAL A 215 -18.48 13.95 5.75
N ARG A 216 -18.22 13.23 4.64
CA ARG A 216 -16.89 13.09 4.06
C ARG A 216 -16.25 14.42 3.66
N ARG A 217 -17.02 15.33 3.04
CA ARG A 217 -16.54 16.65 2.62
C ARG A 217 -16.05 17.50 3.79
N GLU A 218 -16.81 17.51 4.88
CA GLU A 218 -16.50 18.32 6.07
C GLU A 218 -15.45 17.68 6.98
N THR A 219 -15.33 16.34 7.00
CA THR A 219 -14.46 15.62 7.94
C THR A 219 -13.17 15.04 7.34
N GLN A 220 -13.06 14.98 6.00
CA GLN A 220 -11.96 14.33 5.28
C GLN A 220 -11.74 12.84 5.65
N LEU A 221 -12.78 12.17 6.17
CA LEU A 221 -12.79 10.73 6.40
C LEU A 221 -12.81 9.96 5.06
N SER A 222 -12.41 8.69 5.07
CA SER A 222 -12.63 7.80 3.93
C SER A 222 -14.13 7.54 3.73
N HIS A 223 -14.53 7.05 2.55
CA HIS A 223 -15.90 6.67 2.25
C HIS A 223 -16.45 5.68 3.30
N ASP A 224 -15.70 4.63 3.61
CA ASP A 224 -16.08 3.63 4.61
C ASP A 224 -16.16 4.21 6.03
N MET A 225 -15.21 5.06 6.43
CA MET A 225 -15.26 5.70 7.75
C MET A 225 -16.38 6.73 7.86
N SER A 226 -16.75 7.38 6.74
CA SER A 226 -17.91 8.28 6.67
C SER A 226 -19.22 7.50 6.76
N ARG A 227 -19.31 6.32 6.12
CA ARG A 227 -20.42 5.37 6.27
C ARG A 227 -20.58 4.94 7.74
N VAL A 228 -19.50 4.48 8.37
CA VAL A 228 -19.51 4.06 9.80
C VAL A 228 -19.87 5.23 10.73
N ALA A 229 -19.40 6.45 10.45
CA ALA A 229 -19.78 7.63 11.23
C ALA A 229 -21.29 7.94 11.12
N VAL A 230 -21.84 7.91 9.90
CA VAL A 230 -23.28 8.11 9.66
C VAL A 230 -24.10 6.99 10.31
N GLU A 231 -23.69 5.73 10.16
CA GLU A 231 -24.30 4.55 10.78
C GLU A 231 -24.35 4.71 12.33
N THR A 232 -23.22 5.07 12.94
CA THR A 232 -23.12 5.31 14.40
C THR A 232 -24.06 6.41 14.88
N VAL A 233 -24.16 7.52 14.12
CA VAL A 233 -25.09 8.63 14.42
C VAL A 233 -26.55 8.19 14.27
N LEU A 234 -26.89 7.45 13.22
CA LEU A 234 -28.24 6.93 13.00
C LEU A 234 -28.66 5.92 14.07
N VAL A 235 -27.77 5.00 14.48
CA VAL A 235 -28.00 4.07 15.60
C VAL A 235 -28.24 4.85 16.89
N SER A 236 -27.44 5.88 17.18
CA SER A 236 -27.62 6.71 18.37
C SER A 236 -28.97 7.45 18.34
N LEU A 237 -29.32 8.09 17.22
CA LEU A 237 -30.60 8.80 17.06
C LEU A 237 -31.81 7.87 17.20
N ARG A 238 -31.69 6.61 16.75
CA ARG A 238 -32.70 5.57 16.92
C ARG A 238 -33.01 5.27 18.40
N GLU A 239 -32.03 5.40 19.29
CA GLU A 239 -32.23 5.16 20.72
C GLU A 239 -32.92 6.34 21.42
N PHE A 240 -32.61 7.57 21.01
CA PHE A 240 -33.18 8.79 21.61
C PHE A 240 -34.57 9.18 21.10
N LEU A 241 -34.98 8.72 19.91
CA LEU A 241 -36.26 9.12 19.32
C LEU A 241 -37.43 8.23 19.75
N PRO A 242 -38.59 8.82 20.15
CA PRO A 242 -39.80 8.06 20.43
C PRO A 242 -40.32 7.34 19.17
N GLY A 243 -41.10 6.28 19.39
CA GLY A 243 -41.66 5.47 18.30
C GLY A 243 -42.57 6.25 17.35
N GLY A 244 -42.57 5.86 16.07
CA GLY A 244 -43.36 6.50 15.01
C GLY A 244 -42.57 6.64 13.70
N ALA A 245 -43.06 7.49 12.79
CA ALA A 245 -42.50 7.67 11.45
C ALA A 245 -41.00 8.04 11.44
N ALA A 246 -40.53 8.84 12.39
CA ALA A 246 -39.11 9.19 12.50
C ALA A 246 -38.20 7.97 12.73
N ARG A 247 -38.68 6.98 13.50
CA ARG A 247 -37.95 5.72 13.74
C ARG A 247 -37.96 4.83 12.49
N SER A 248 -39.11 4.76 11.79
CA SER A 248 -39.24 4.05 10.50
C SER A 248 -38.27 4.59 9.44
N ILE A 249 -38.12 5.93 9.35
CA ILE A 249 -37.18 6.59 8.44
C ILE A 249 -35.73 6.22 8.78
N ILE A 250 -35.35 6.25 10.07
CA ILE A 250 -34.00 5.85 10.50
C ILE A 250 -33.76 4.35 10.27
N ASP A 251 -34.73 3.48 10.53
CA ASP A 251 -34.61 2.04 10.26
C ASP A 251 -34.53 1.73 8.75
N ALA A 252 -35.07 2.58 7.87
CA ALA A 252 -34.85 2.51 6.43
C ALA A 252 -33.47 3.03 6.02
N LEU A 253 -33.03 4.19 6.54
CA LEU A 253 -31.67 4.72 6.28
C LEU A 253 -30.56 3.79 6.82
N LEU A 254 -30.77 3.11 7.95
CA LEU A 254 -29.85 2.09 8.47
C LEU A 254 -29.84 0.83 7.60
N ARG A 255 -30.99 0.41 7.04
CA ARG A 255 -31.02 -0.68 6.04
C ARG A 255 -30.24 -0.31 4.79
N GLU A 256 -30.38 0.93 4.30
CA GLU A 256 -29.61 1.43 3.15
C GLU A 256 -28.12 1.56 3.48
N ALA A 257 -27.76 2.02 4.70
CA ALA A 257 -26.37 2.17 5.15
C ALA A 257 -25.63 0.85 5.40
N ASN A 258 -26.38 -0.21 5.74
CA ASN A 258 -25.89 -1.58 5.88
C ASN A 258 -25.85 -2.35 4.55
N SER A 259 -26.54 -1.85 3.52
CA SER A 259 -26.25 -2.24 2.14
C SER A 259 -24.97 -1.56 1.67
N ASN A 260 -24.32 -2.10 0.62
CA ASN A 260 -23.15 -1.45 0.02
C ASN A 260 -23.57 -0.13 -0.64
N ILE A 261 -23.56 0.97 0.12
CA ILE A 261 -23.76 2.31 -0.42
C ILE A 261 -22.69 2.55 -1.47
N THR A 262 -23.11 2.87 -2.70
CA THR A 262 -22.20 3.13 -3.81
C THR A 262 -22.74 4.25 -4.68
N CYS A 263 -21.84 4.94 -5.37
CA CYS A 263 -22.17 6.02 -6.29
C CYS A 263 -23.09 5.51 -7.41
N PRO A 264 -24.25 6.16 -7.65
CA PRO A 264 -25.10 5.86 -8.80
C PRO A 264 -24.31 5.96 -10.10
N LYS A 265 -24.44 4.96 -10.99
CA LYS A 265 -23.61 4.84 -12.21
C LYS A 265 -23.66 6.06 -13.13
N ASN A 266 -24.80 6.75 -13.18
CA ASN A 266 -25.01 7.97 -13.95
C ASN A 266 -24.41 9.24 -13.32
N ALA A 267 -23.90 9.17 -12.09
CA ALA A 267 -23.31 10.28 -11.35
C ALA A 267 -21.79 10.13 -11.12
N ILE A 268 -21.18 8.99 -11.47
CA ILE A 268 -19.76 8.70 -11.20
C ILE A 268 -18.85 9.76 -11.83
N ASP A 269 -19.04 10.09 -13.11
CA ASP A 269 -18.18 11.06 -13.83
C ASP A 269 -18.23 12.48 -13.24
N ALA A 270 -19.34 12.82 -12.57
CA ALA A 270 -19.55 14.10 -11.88
C ALA A 270 -19.15 14.07 -10.40
N ALA A 271 -18.73 12.92 -9.86
CA ALA A 271 -18.36 12.79 -8.46
C ALA A 271 -17.05 13.55 -8.16
N PRO A 272 -16.94 14.27 -7.01
CA PRO A 272 -15.74 15.05 -6.70
C PRO A 272 -14.44 14.24 -6.72
N ASP A 273 -14.47 12.98 -6.25
CA ASP A 273 -13.31 12.09 -6.30
C ASP A 273 -12.94 11.67 -7.72
N ALA A 274 -13.92 11.45 -8.60
CA ALA A 274 -13.65 11.10 -10.00
C ALA A 274 -12.91 12.25 -10.69
N LEU A 275 -13.36 13.48 -10.47
CA LEU A 275 -12.72 14.68 -11.00
C LEU A 275 -11.30 14.89 -10.45
N ARG A 276 -11.10 14.72 -9.12
CA ARG A 276 -9.77 14.80 -8.49
C ARG A 276 -8.82 13.74 -9.04
N MET A 277 -9.27 12.49 -9.11
CA MET A 277 -8.50 11.37 -9.64
C MET A 277 -8.14 11.57 -11.11
N MET A 278 -9.10 11.98 -11.94
CA MET A 278 -8.86 12.29 -13.35
C MET A 278 -7.91 13.49 -13.54
N THR A 279 -7.98 14.52 -12.69
CA THR A 279 -7.04 15.65 -12.73
C THR A 279 -5.61 15.20 -12.42
N ALA A 280 -5.43 14.38 -11.38
CA ALA A 280 -4.13 13.83 -11.01
C ALA A 280 -3.59 12.90 -12.11
N LEU A 281 -4.40 11.98 -12.63
CA LEU A 281 -4.03 11.07 -13.71
C LEU A 281 -3.66 11.80 -15.01
N ASN A 282 -4.39 12.86 -15.39
CA ASN A 282 -4.07 13.67 -16.55
C ASN A 282 -2.75 14.45 -16.37
N SER A 283 -2.52 15.01 -15.18
CA SER A 283 -1.27 15.71 -14.86
C SER A 283 -0.06 14.77 -14.90
N LEU A 284 -0.21 13.56 -14.35
CA LEU A 284 0.83 12.51 -14.38
C LEU A 284 1.04 11.92 -15.77
N SER A 285 -0.02 11.76 -16.56
CA SER A 285 0.06 11.37 -17.98
C SER A 285 0.82 12.41 -18.80
N LYS A 286 0.58 13.71 -18.55
CA LYS A 286 1.36 14.79 -19.16
C LYS A 286 2.83 14.71 -18.75
N ALA A 287 3.13 14.59 -17.45
CA ALA A 287 4.52 14.45 -16.97
C ALA A 287 5.23 13.23 -17.57
N ALA A 288 4.52 12.11 -17.78
CA ALA A 288 5.04 10.94 -18.47
C ALA A 288 5.41 11.22 -19.93
N ASN A 289 4.57 11.94 -20.66
CA ASN A 289 4.83 12.33 -22.06
C ASN A 289 5.96 13.37 -22.15
N ASP A 290 6.02 14.34 -21.24
CA ASP A 290 7.09 15.33 -21.16
C ASP A 290 8.44 14.65 -20.86
N ALA A 291 8.46 13.60 -20.02
CA ALA A 291 9.63 12.77 -19.75
C ALA A 291 10.14 11.99 -20.97
N GLN A 292 9.29 11.66 -21.95
CA GLN A 292 9.71 11.07 -23.23
C GLN A 292 10.44 12.07 -24.13
N GLN A 293 10.15 13.38 -24.00
CA GLN A 293 10.62 14.44 -24.89
C GLN A 293 11.82 15.23 -24.35
N ARG A 294 12.38 14.84 -23.20
CA ARG A 294 13.51 15.45 -22.45
C ARG A 294 14.18 16.69 -23.05
N GLY A 295 13.62 17.85 -22.71
CA GLY A 295 14.31 19.15 -22.76
C GLY A 295 14.99 19.51 -21.43
N TRP A 296 15.92 20.47 -21.46
CA TRP A 296 16.75 20.86 -20.30
C TRP A 296 16.00 21.55 -19.14
N ALA A 297 14.71 21.89 -19.31
CA ALA A 297 13.95 22.76 -18.40
C ALA A 297 13.12 22.03 -17.32
N LEU A 298 13.01 20.70 -17.36
CA LEU A 298 12.09 19.91 -16.52
C LEU A 298 12.63 19.54 -15.12
N HIS A 299 13.76 20.11 -14.67
CA HIS A 299 14.41 19.69 -13.43
C HIS A 299 13.74 20.18 -12.12
N ASP A 300 12.66 20.96 -12.20
CA ASP A 300 11.96 21.55 -11.04
C ASP A 300 10.48 21.06 -10.90
N ASP A 301 10.11 19.98 -11.60
CA ASP A 301 8.76 19.40 -11.59
C ASP A 301 8.48 18.43 -10.41
N ALA A 302 9.52 18.10 -9.63
CA ALA A 302 9.50 16.97 -8.70
C ALA A 302 8.44 17.13 -7.59
N HIS A 303 8.24 18.37 -7.11
CA HIS A 303 7.26 18.67 -6.06
C HIS A 303 5.82 18.55 -6.57
N ASP A 304 5.56 19.00 -7.80
CA ASP A 304 4.25 18.92 -8.43
C ASP A 304 3.89 17.46 -8.70
N ILE A 305 4.80 16.68 -9.29
CA ILE A 305 4.59 15.24 -9.52
C ILE A 305 4.37 14.49 -8.20
N GLN A 306 5.18 14.77 -7.17
CA GLN A 306 4.99 14.20 -5.83
C GLN A 306 3.60 14.53 -5.28
N THR A 307 3.12 15.77 -5.45
CA THR A 307 1.80 16.21 -5.01
C THR A 307 0.69 15.48 -5.75
N GLN A 308 0.79 15.35 -7.09
CA GLN A 308 -0.20 14.60 -7.88
C GLN A 308 -0.21 13.10 -7.56
N LEU A 309 0.96 12.49 -7.28
CA LEU A 309 1.04 11.08 -6.85
C LEU A 309 0.42 10.87 -5.46
N LEU A 310 0.70 11.76 -4.50
CA LEU A 310 0.11 11.70 -3.15
C LEU A 310 -1.41 11.90 -3.19
N GLU A 311 -1.89 12.82 -4.02
CA GLU A 311 -3.33 13.05 -4.24
C GLU A 311 -3.98 11.80 -4.87
N LEU A 312 -3.37 11.22 -5.92
CA LEU A 312 -3.87 9.99 -6.55
C LEU A 312 -3.95 8.82 -5.55
N ILE A 313 -2.89 8.58 -4.77
CA ILE A 313 -2.87 7.55 -3.72
C ILE A 313 -3.97 7.83 -2.69
N SER A 314 -4.12 9.08 -2.25
CA SER A 314 -5.12 9.49 -1.27
C SER A 314 -6.54 9.25 -1.77
N VAL A 315 -6.86 9.67 -2.98
CA VAL A 315 -8.21 9.48 -3.56
C VAL A 315 -8.50 8.00 -3.75
N MET A 316 -7.62 7.23 -4.40
CA MET A 316 -7.83 5.79 -4.61
C MET A 316 -7.93 4.97 -3.31
N SER A 317 -7.32 5.42 -2.22
CA SER A 317 -7.39 4.72 -0.93
C SER A 317 -8.64 5.09 -0.10
N ASN A 318 -9.24 6.26 -0.35
CA ASN A 318 -10.28 6.84 0.52
C ASN A 318 -11.63 7.05 -0.17
N ALA A 319 -11.70 6.97 -1.51
CA ALA A 319 -12.93 7.11 -2.29
C ALA A 319 -13.81 5.85 -2.26
N ASP A 320 -15.02 5.97 -2.80
CA ASP A 320 -15.83 4.80 -3.17
C ASP A 320 -15.08 3.98 -4.23
N VAL A 321 -14.98 2.68 -3.98
CA VAL A 321 -14.28 1.70 -4.82
C VAL A 321 -14.81 1.73 -6.26
N ASN A 322 -16.12 1.89 -6.43
CA ASN A 322 -16.74 1.92 -7.76
C ASN A 322 -16.29 3.14 -8.59
N ILE A 323 -16.05 4.28 -7.93
CA ILE A 323 -15.53 5.48 -8.59
C ILE A 323 -14.11 5.20 -9.08
N SER A 324 -13.24 4.66 -8.21
CA SER A 324 -11.85 4.37 -8.59
C SER A 324 -11.76 3.29 -9.68
N GLN A 325 -12.58 2.23 -9.63
CA GLN A 325 -12.65 1.20 -10.66
C GLN A 325 -13.10 1.75 -12.02
N HIS A 326 -14.15 2.58 -12.05
CA HIS A 326 -14.63 3.23 -13.28
C HIS A 326 -13.58 4.16 -13.90
N VAL A 327 -12.91 4.98 -13.09
CA VAL A 327 -11.85 5.88 -13.58
C VAL A 327 -10.60 5.10 -14.03
N LEU A 328 -10.21 4.01 -13.35
CA LEU A 328 -9.07 3.18 -13.78
C LEU A 328 -9.36 2.39 -15.06
N SER A 329 -10.55 1.80 -15.19
CA SER A 329 -10.94 0.99 -16.35
C SER A 329 -11.14 1.82 -17.63
N SER A 330 -11.23 3.15 -17.52
CA SER A 330 -11.30 4.09 -18.63
C SER A 330 -10.23 3.83 -19.69
N HIS A 331 -10.65 3.83 -20.97
CA HIS A 331 -9.82 3.52 -22.13
C HIS A 331 -9.02 2.20 -22.03
N ARG A 332 -9.57 1.16 -21.38
CA ARG A 332 -8.89 -0.13 -21.12
C ARG A 332 -7.61 0.04 -20.30
N TYR A 333 -7.70 0.72 -19.16
CA TYR A 333 -6.56 0.92 -18.25
C TYR A 333 -5.37 1.67 -18.89
N ALA A 334 -5.67 2.61 -19.80
CA ALA A 334 -4.66 3.45 -20.45
C ALA A 334 -3.81 4.23 -19.44
N TYR A 335 -4.45 4.83 -18.42
CA TYR A 335 -3.74 5.56 -17.37
C TYR A 335 -2.76 4.68 -16.58
N VAL A 336 -3.14 3.43 -16.26
CA VAL A 336 -2.26 2.47 -15.59
C VAL A 336 -1.05 2.17 -16.48
N SER A 337 -1.29 1.95 -17.78
CA SER A 337 -0.23 1.69 -18.77
C SER A 337 0.73 2.88 -18.91
N THR A 338 0.23 4.12 -18.95
CA THR A 338 1.06 5.33 -18.99
C THR A 338 1.88 5.51 -17.71
N LEU A 339 1.33 5.21 -16.54
CA LEU A 339 2.07 5.27 -15.27
C LEU A 339 3.18 4.20 -15.20
N VAL A 340 2.97 3.00 -15.75
CA VAL A 340 4.04 1.99 -15.90
C VAL A 340 5.16 2.50 -16.82
N GLN A 341 4.81 3.07 -17.97
CA GLN A 341 5.82 3.69 -18.86
C GLN A 341 6.59 4.81 -18.14
N TYR A 342 5.91 5.64 -17.36
CA TYR A 342 6.56 6.67 -16.56
C TYR A 342 7.53 6.09 -15.53
N TYR A 343 7.16 5.00 -14.85
CA TYR A 343 8.03 4.29 -13.90
C TYR A 343 9.33 3.74 -14.54
N GLN A 344 9.32 3.42 -15.84
CA GLN A 344 10.51 3.00 -16.59
C GLN A 344 11.48 4.16 -16.86
N MET A 345 10.96 5.38 -17.05
CA MET A 345 11.76 6.57 -17.41
C MET A 345 12.20 7.40 -16.22
N GLU A 346 11.45 7.33 -15.11
CA GLU A 346 11.73 8.04 -13.87
C GLU A 346 12.90 7.39 -13.13
N THR A 347 13.86 8.21 -12.70
CA THR A 347 15.09 7.76 -12.02
C THR A 347 15.12 8.18 -10.55
N ARG A 348 14.30 9.16 -10.16
CA ARG A 348 14.23 9.72 -8.82
C ARG A 348 13.48 8.76 -7.90
N TRP A 349 14.21 8.10 -6.98
CA TRP A 349 13.64 7.13 -6.05
C TRP A 349 12.38 7.61 -5.30
N PRO A 350 12.28 8.84 -4.75
CA PRO A 350 11.07 9.26 -4.06
C PRO A 350 9.79 9.20 -4.92
N LEU A 351 9.90 9.51 -6.21
CA LEU A 351 8.78 9.43 -7.15
C LEU A 351 8.49 7.98 -7.54
N ARG A 352 9.53 7.16 -7.77
CA ARG A 352 9.37 5.70 -7.99
C ARG A 352 8.71 5.01 -6.79
N GLN A 353 9.08 5.37 -5.57
CA GLN A 353 8.46 4.85 -4.34
C GLN A 353 6.97 5.18 -4.27
N LEU A 354 6.58 6.41 -4.63
CA LEU A 354 5.17 6.82 -4.70
C LEU A 354 4.42 6.11 -5.84
N LEU A 355 5.06 5.90 -7.00
CA LEU A 355 4.48 5.08 -8.08
C LEU A 355 4.24 3.63 -7.62
N LEU A 356 5.20 3.01 -6.92
CA LEU A 356 5.03 1.67 -6.34
C LEU A 356 3.86 1.62 -5.34
N GLN A 357 3.70 2.66 -4.51
CA GLN A 357 2.55 2.79 -3.61
C GLN A 357 1.22 2.95 -4.37
N ALA A 358 1.19 3.76 -5.44
CA ALA A 358 0.00 3.94 -6.28
C ALA A 358 -0.41 2.63 -6.96
N PHE A 359 0.53 1.89 -7.55
CA PHE A 359 0.27 0.56 -8.11
C PHE A 359 -0.21 -0.43 -7.04
N GLY A 360 0.36 -0.39 -5.83
CA GLY A 360 -0.08 -1.23 -4.72
C GLY A 360 -1.54 -0.98 -4.31
N VAL A 361 -1.99 0.28 -4.31
CA VAL A 361 -3.40 0.62 -4.11
C VAL A 361 -4.27 0.11 -5.28
N MET A 362 -3.82 0.28 -6.54
CA MET A 362 -4.54 -0.25 -7.71
C MET A 362 -4.72 -1.77 -7.66
N CYS A 363 -3.69 -2.52 -7.27
CA CYS A 363 -3.79 -3.98 -7.05
C CYS A 363 -4.87 -4.34 -6.02
N GLY A 364 -5.10 -3.50 -5.01
CA GLY A 364 -6.15 -3.70 -4.00
C GLY A 364 -7.55 -3.25 -4.41
N LEU A 365 -7.70 -2.54 -5.54
CA LEU A 365 -9.00 -2.06 -6.03
C LEU A 365 -9.72 -3.09 -6.91
N GLU A 366 -9.01 -3.75 -7.83
CA GLU A 366 -9.62 -4.70 -8.77
C GLU A 366 -8.61 -5.70 -9.35
N ARG A 367 -9.03 -6.96 -9.55
CA ARG A 367 -8.23 -7.97 -10.23
C ARG A 367 -7.78 -7.55 -11.64
N THR A 368 -8.62 -6.84 -12.39
CA THR A 368 -8.28 -6.43 -13.77
C THR A 368 -7.12 -5.41 -13.80
N ALA A 369 -7.06 -4.51 -12.82
CA ALA A 369 -5.93 -3.60 -12.65
C ALA A 369 -4.64 -4.37 -12.28
N LEU A 370 -4.73 -5.33 -11.34
CA LEU A 370 -3.63 -6.22 -10.97
C LEU A 370 -3.11 -7.01 -12.18
N SER A 371 -4.01 -7.61 -12.97
CA SER A 371 -3.66 -8.36 -14.18
C SER A 371 -3.02 -7.45 -15.25
N THR A 372 -3.53 -6.23 -15.43
CA THR A 372 -2.92 -5.23 -16.32
C THR A 372 -1.48 -4.90 -15.89
N LEU A 373 -1.24 -4.75 -14.59
CA LEU A 373 0.11 -4.52 -14.04
C LEU A 373 1.02 -5.75 -14.25
N ALA A 374 0.52 -6.98 -14.02
CA ALA A 374 1.27 -8.22 -14.21
C ALA A 374 1.67 -8.49 -15.68
N LEU A 375 0.82 -8.11 -16.63
CA LEU A 375 1.07 -8.26 -18.07
C LEU A 375 1.85 -7.08 -18.69
N SER A 376 2.04 -5.99 -17.95
CA SER A 376 2.87 -4.85 -18.36
C SER A 376 4.36 -5.11 -18.10
N ALA A 377 5.26 -4.25 -18.59
CA ALA A 377 6.70 -4.36 -18.29
C ALA A 377 7.08 -4.19 -16.80
N LEU A 378 6.14 -3.76 -15.94
CA LEU A 378 6.41 -3.44 -14.54
C LEU A 378 7.12 -4.55 -13.75
N PRO A 379 6.76 -5.85 -13.82
CA PRO A 379 7.43 -6.89 -13.04
C PRO A 379 8.91 -7.05 -13.40
N ALA A 380 9.23 -7.01 -14.69
CA ALA A 380 10.62 -7.10 -15.19
C ALA A 380 11.45 -5.87 -14.77
N GLU A 381 10.84 -4.69 -14.77
CA GLU A 381 11.49 -3.43 -14.39
C GLU A 381 11.72 -3.29 -12.89
N ILE A 382 10.83 -3.86 -12.07
CA ILE A 382 11.05 -4.01 -10.62
C ILE A 382 12.18 -5.00 -10.36
N ALA A 383 12.18 -6.17 -11.02
CA ALA A 383 13.24 -7.17 -10.87
C ALA A 383 14.63 -6.61 -11.22
N ARG A 384 14.72 -5.88 -12.34
CA ARG A 384 15.93 -5.15 -12.76
C ARG A 384 16.39 -4.14 -11.71
N ASP A 385 15.49 -3.27 -11.23
CA ASP A 385 15.84 -2.25 -10.21
C ASP A 385 16.31 -2.87 -8.89
N MET A 386 15.75 -4.02 -8.49
CA MET A 386 16.19 -4.77 -7.30
C MET A 386 17.61 -5.30 -7.47
N ARG A 387 17.92 -5.92 -8.62
CA ARG A 387 19.26 -6.44 -8.94
C ARG A 387 20.31 -5.33 -9.06
N ASP A 388 19.93 -4.18 -9.62
CA ASP A 388 20.81 -3.00 -9.74
C ASP A 388 21.11 -2.34 -8.37
N ASN A 389 20.26 -2.55 -7.34
CA ASN A 389 20.35 -1.87 -6.04
C ASN A 389 20.32 -2.83 -4.82
N PRO A 390 21.18 -3.87 -4.75
CA PRO A 390 21.04 -5.00 -3.83
C PRO A 390 21.31 -4.67 -2.34
N ARG A 391 21.79 -3.45 -2.03
CA ARG A 391 22.02 -2.99 -0.64
C ARG A 391 21.02 -1.94 -0.17
N ALA A 392 20.11 -1.51 -1.05
CA ALA A 392 19.16 -0.44 -0.77
C ALA A 392 17.87 -1.00 -0.16
N VAL A 393 17.91 -1.39 1.12
CA VAL A 393 16.81 -2.09 1.83
C VAL A 393 15.45 -1.45 1.62
N SER A 394 15.33 -0.11 1.76
CA SER A 394 14.06 0.59 1.51
C SER A 394 13.54 0.43 0.08
N ARG A 395 14.42 0.29 -0.92
CA ARG A 395 14.03 0.01 -2.31
C ARG A 395 13.57 -1.43 -2.46
N LEU A 396 14.43 -2.37 -2.05
CA LEU A 396 14.14 -3.80 -2.09
C LEU A 396 12.82 -4.13 -1.39
N SER A 397 12.52 -3.49 -0.26
CA SER A 397 11.28 -3.73 0.49
C SER A 397 10.02 -3.29 -0.25
N HIS A 398 10.01 -2.08 -0.83
CA HIS A 398 8.85 -1.61 -1.61
C HIS A 398 8.69 -2.38 -2.92
N SER A 399 9.81 -2.68 -3.59
CA SER A 399 9.86 -3.44 -4.83
C SER A 399 9.39 -4.89 -4.65
N ALA A 400 9.93 -5.61 -3.66
CA ALA A 400 9.53 -6.98 -3.34
C ALA A 400 8.07 -7.05 -2.89
N LEU A 401 7.60 -6.07 -2.11
CA LEU A 401 6.21 -5.99 -1.69
C LEU A 401 5.26 -5.84 -2.89
N LEU A 402 5.48 -4.85 -3.77
CA LEU A 402 4.61 -4.69 -4.92
C LEU A 402 4.67 -5.89 -5.87
N LEU A 403 5.86 -6.44 -6.10
CA LEU A 403 6.01 -7.61 -6.96
C LEU A 403 5.27 -8.84 -6.38
N SER A 404 5.29 -9.01 -5.05
CA SER A 404 4.47 -10.03 -4.37
C SER A 404 2.97 -9.77 -4.56
N MET A 405 2.52 -8.52 -4.48
CA MET A 405 1.13 -8.12 -4.72
C MET A 405 0.69 -8.43 -6.17
N VAL A 406 1.51 -8.08 -7.15
CA VAL A 406 1.23 -8.31 -8.58
C VAL A 406 1.22 -9.80 -8.93
N LEU A 407 2.05 -10.62 -8.29
CA LEU A 407 2.13 -12.07 -8.55
C LEU A 407 1.16 -12.91 -7.69
N SER A 408 0.47 -12.30 -6.72
CA SER A 408 -0.36 -12.99 -5.73
C SER A 408 -1.48 -13.88 -6.29
N MET A 409 -1.98 -13.58 -7.50
CA MET A 409 -3.06 -14.35 -8.13
C MET A 409 -2.58 -15.63 -8.85
N GLY A 410 -1.27 -15.83 -9.02
CA GLY A 410 -0.71 -16.98 -9.73
C GLY A 410 -0.96 -17.00 -11.24
N ASP A 411 -1.36 -15.87 -11.84
CA ASP A 411 -1.52 -15.74 -13.29
C ASP A 411 -0.14 -15.84 -13.99
N LYS A 412 -0.08 -16.52 -15.15
CA LYS A 412 1.18 -16.75 -15.88
C LYS A 412 1.72 -15.47 -16.51
N LEU A 413 2.99 -15.15 -16.26
CA LEU A 413 3.67 -14.00 -16.87
C LEU A 413 3.97 -14.23 -18.37
N PRO A 414 4.06 -13.14 -19.17
CA PRO A 414 4.63 -13.17 -20.52
C PRO A 414 6.05 -13.74 -20.53
N ILE A 415 6.39 -14.56 -21.53
CA ILE A 415 7.70 -15.23 -21.62
C ILE A 415 8.87 -14.24 -21.62
N THR A 416 8.68 -13.06 -22.23
CA THR A 416 9.66 -11.95 -22.26
C THR A 416 10.03 -11.40 -20.88
N HIS A 417 9.22 -11.65 -19.85
CA HIS A 417 9.55 -11.21 -18.50
C HIS A 417 10.68 -12.05 -17.88
N PHE A 418 10.87 -13.30 -18.32
CA PHE A 418 11.89 -14.20 -17.78
C PHE A 418 13.33 -13.81 -18.17
N ASP A 419 13.52 -12.85 -19.08
CA ASP A 419 14.82 -12.22 -19.33
C ASP A 419 15.32 -11.45 -18.08
N GLN A 420 14.41 -10.94 -17.24
CA GLN A 420 14.73 -10.25 -15.98
C GLN A 420 14.29 -11.04 -14.75
N LEU A 421 13.19 -11.79 -14.85
CA LEU A 421 12.59 -12.63 -13.80
C LEU A 421 12.98 -14.11 -13.95
N GLY A 422 14.15 -14.39 -14.52
CA GLY A 422 14.66 -15.75 -14.78
C GLY A 422 15.37 -16.39 -13.59
N VAL A 423 16.17 -17.43 -13.87
CA VAL A 423 16.95 -18.18 -12.86
C VAL A 423 17.85 -17.26 -12.02
N GLU A 424 18.52 -16.30 -12.66
CA GLU A 424 19.39 -15.32 -11.97
C GLU A 424 18.65 -14.47 -10.93
N PHE A 425 17.37 -14.17 -11.17
CA PHE A 425 16.56 -13.40 -10.22
C PHE A 425 16.12 -14.27 -9.04
N ALA A 426 15.71 -15.52 -9.29
CA ALA A 426 15.41 -16.47 -8.23
C ALA A 426 16.64 -16.77 -7.36
N GLN A 427 17.83 -16.92 -7.96
CA GLN A 427 19.11 -17.03 -7.25
C GLN A 427 19.36 -15.79 -6.37
N PHE A 428 19.28 -14.59 -6.95
CA PHE A 428 19.44 -13.33 -6.21
C PHE A 428 18.50 -13.20 -4.99
N LEU A 429 17.24 -13.62 -5.13
CA LEU A 429 16.29 -13.61 -4.01
C LEU A 429 16.68 -14.64 -2.93
N LEU A 430 17.09 -15.85 -3.31
CA LEU A 430 17.49 -16.88 -2.36
C LEU A 430 18.81 -16.52 -1.64
N GLU A 431 19.78 -15.93 -2.36
CA GLU A 431 21.05 -15.43 -1.79
C GLU A 431 20.80 -14.38 -0.70
N LEU A 432 19.88 -13.42 -0.91
CA LEU A 432 19.54 -12.41 0.09
C LEU A 432 18.59 -12.93 1.21
N ILE A 433 18.05 -14.15 1.10
CA ILE A 433 17.41 -14.85 2.23
C ILE A 433 18.47 -15.51 3.12
N GLU A 434 19.49 -16.14 2.54
CA GLU A 434 20.58 -16.79 3.28
C GLU A 434 21.64 -15.80 3.81
N SER A 435 21.81 -14.65 3.15
CA SER A 435 22.81 -13.64 3.47
C SER A 435 22.25 -12.24 3.20
N PRO A 436 21.33 -11.74 4.05
CA PRO A 436 20.72 -10.42 3.88
C PRO A 436 21.76 -9.29 3.96
N PRO A 437 21.49 -8.11 3.37
CA PRO A 437 22.43 -6.99 3.40
C PRO A 437 22.68 -6.49 4.83
N GLU A 438 23.92 -6.11 5.16
CA GLU A 438 24.28 -5.49 6.46
C GLU A 438 23.46 -4.23 6.80
N THR A 439 22.84 -3.61 5.80
CA THR A 439 21.94 -2.46 5.94
C THR A 439 20.53 -2.84 6.42
N ASP A 440 20.17 -4.12 6.48
CA ASP A 440 18.86 -4.63 6.93
C ASP A 440 18.80 -4.80 8.47
N VAL A 441 18.90 -3.66 9.16
CA VAL A 441 18.94 -3.60 10.64
C VAL A 441 17.66 -4.15 11.31
N ASP A 442 16.54 -4.18 10.57
CA ASP A 442 15.26 -4.68 11.07
C ASP A 442 14.98 -6.15 10.64
N GLU A 443 15.91 -6.84 9.97
CA GLU A 443 15.83 -8.25 9.52
C GLU A 443 14.61 -8.55 8.60
N GLN A 444 14.19 -7.60 7.76
CA GLN A 444 12.94 -7.68 6.99
C GLN A 444 13.10 -8.31 5.60
N ILE A 445 14.29 -8.23 4.99
CA ILE A 445 14.52 -8.69 3.62
C ILE A 445 14.25 -10.20 3.45
N PRO A 446 14.69 -11.11 4.35
CA PRO A 446 14.44 -12.54 4.17
C PRO A 446 12.95 -12.91 4.14
N ASP A 447 12.12 -12.27 4.96
CA ASP A 447 10.67 -12.56 5.00
C ASP A 447 9.93 -11.97 3.78
N LEU A 448 10.31 -10.75 3.36
CA LEU A 448 9.76 -10.12 2.16
C LEU A 448 10.13 -10.90 0.89
N PHE A 449 11.36 -11.37 0.80
CA PHE A 449 11.85 -12.15 -0.34
C PHE A 449 11.25 -13.55 -0.35
N LEU A 450 11.07 -14.18 0.81
CA LEU A 450 10.33 -15.44 0.92
C LEU A 450 8.87 -15.29 0.46
N THR A 451 8.20 -14.20 0.84
CA THR A 451 6.83 -13.89 0.38
C THR A 451 6.78 -13.68 -1.13
N LEU A 452 7.78 -13.00 -1.70
CA LEU A 452 7.94 -12.84 -3.13
C LEU A 452 8.18 -14.18 -3.85
N LEU A 453 9.03 -15.06 -3.31
CA LEU A 453 9.27 -16.39 -3.86
C LEU A 453 8.01 -17.26 -3.82
N LEU A 454 7.23 -17.19 -2.75
CA LEU A 454 5.93 -17.86 -2.64
C LEU A 454 4.95 -17.39 -3.72
N ALA A 455 4.83 -16.07 -3.92
CA ALA A 455 3.96 -15.48 -4.94
C ALA A 455 4.45 -15.81 -6.37
N TYR A 456 5.74 -15.61 -6.64
CA TYR A 456 6.37 -15.95 -7.92
C TYR A 456 6.24 -17.44 -8.25
N ASN A 457 6.25 -18.32 -7.25
CA ASN A 457 6.08 -19.74 -7.47
C ASN A 457 4.67 -20.12 -7.95
N LEU A 458 3.61 -19.38 -7.58
CA LEU A 458 2.22 -19.76 -7.86
C LEU A 458 1.93 -20.02 -9.34
N GLN A 459 2.59 -19.28 -10.25
CA GLN A 459 2.37 -19.36 -11.70
C GLN A 459 2.80 -20.69 -12.36
N PHE A 460 3.68 -21.46 -11.71
CA PHE A 460 4.22 -22.70 -12.28
C PHE A 460 3.30 -23.89 -11.97
N GLU A 461 2.62 -24.43 -12.98
CA GLU A 461 1.77 -25.62 -12.79
C GLU A 461 2.58 -26.93 -12.81
N ASN A 462 3.64 -26.97 -13.61
CA ASN A 462 4.51 -28.12 -13.79
C ASN A 462 5.83 -27.90 -13.01
N PRO A 463 6.17 -28.74 -12.01
CA PRO A 463 7.43 -28.62 -11.28
C PRO A 463 8.68 -28.74 -12.16
N PHE A 464 8.63 -29.39 -13.33
CA PHE A 464 9.79 -29.51 -14.22
C PHE A 464 10.12 -28.22 -15.00
N GLU A 465 9.15 -27.35 -15.22
CA GLU A 465 9.33 -26.04 -15.88
C GLU A 465 9.61 -24.91 -14.87
N ASN A 466 9.60 -25.24 -13.58
CA ASN A 466 9.69 -24.27 -12.50
C ASN A 466 11.08 -23.64 -12.38
N ILE A 467 11.17 -22.35 -12.71
CA ILE A 467 12.40 -21.55 -12.71
C ILE A 467 12.98 -21.41 -11.30
N LEU A 468 12.14 -21.32 -10.26
CA LEU A 468 12.58 -21.24 -8.87
C LEU A 468 13.26 -22.55 -8.44
N LEU A 469 12.71 -23.71 -8.79
CA LEU A 469 13.36 -24.99 -8.50
C LEU A 469 14.69 -25.13 -9.26
N ASN A 470 14.76 -24.65 -10.52
CA ASN A 470 16.00 -24.65 -11.29
C ASN A 470 17.09 -23.78 -10.64
N ALA A 471 16.73 -22.64 -10.05
CA ALA A 471 17.65 -21.83 -9.25
C ALA A 471 18.10 -22.55 -7.97
N LEU A 472 17.16 -23.13 -7.23
CA LEU A 472 17.45 -23.83 -5.97
C LEU A 472 18.37 -25.05 -6.17
N GLU A 473 18.26 -25.77 -7.28
CA GLU A 473 19.17 -26.87 -7.65
C GLU A 473 20.64 -26.44 -7.90
N THR A 474 20.89 -25.14 -8.08
CA THR A 474 22.25 -24.60 -8.28
C THR A 474 22.88 -24.02 -7.01
N MET A 475 22.14 -23.96 -5.91
CA MET A 475 22.67 -23.48 -4.63
C MET A 475 23.35 -24.60 -3.85
N ASP A 476 24.46 -24.28 -3.17
CA ASP A 476 25.13 -25.20 -2.25
C ASP A 476 24.45 -25.27 -0.86
N ASN A 477 23.69 -24.24 -0.48
CA ASN A 477 23.04 -24.12 0.83
C ASN A 477 21.78 -23.24 0.72
N ALA A 478 20.64 -23.76 1.18
CA ALA A 478 19.36 -23.04 1.28
C ALA A 478 18.72 -23.20 2.68
N LYS A 479 19.55 -23.28 3.73
CA LYS A 479 19.12 -23.59 5.10
C LYS A 479 18.09 -22.59 5.65
N THR A 480 18.35 -21.29 5.57
CA THR A 480 17.47 -20.24 6.12
C THR A 480 16.11 -20.23 5.41
N PHE A 481 16.13 -20.43 4.09
CA PHE A 481 14.94 -20.61 3.27
C PHE A 481 14.14 -21.85 3.70
N CYS A 482 14.78 -23.03 3.80
CA CYS A 482 14.14 -24.27 4.23
C CYS A 482 13.55 -24.17 5.66
N GLU A 483 14.30 -23.60 6.63
CA GLU A 483 13.83 -23.36 7.99
C GLU A 483 12.58 -22.45 8.00
N LYS A 484 12.60 -21.34 7.24
CA LYS A 484 11.44 -20.43 7.16
C LYS A 484 10.22 -21.07 6.46
N ILE A 485 10.42 -21.91 5.44
CA ILE A 485 9.34 -22.70 4.83
C ILE A 485 8.69 -23.64 5.85
N LEU A 486 9.47 -24.32 6.70
CA LEU A 486 8.92 -25.16 7.77
C LEU A 486 8.21 -24.36 8.86
N LEU A 487 8.73 -23.18 9.23
CA LEU A 487 8.04 -22.28 10.15
C LEU A 487 6.69 -21.81 9.61
N LEU A 488 6.61 -21.49 8.31
CA LEU A 488 5.35 -21.16 7.62
C LEU A 488 4.39 -22.34 7.58
N LEU A 489 4.89 -23.55 7.27
CA LEU A 489 4.09 -24.77 7.21
C LEU A 489 3.52 -25.15 8.58
N ASN A 490 4.27 -24.93 9.67
CA ASN A 490 3.80 -25.21 11.02
C ASN A 490 2.77 -24.19 11.51
N ARG A 491 2.89 -22.91 11.12
CA ARG A 491 2.04 -21.79 11.57
C ARG A 491 0.88 -21.45 10.64
N GLU A 492 0.73 -22.12 9.50
CA GLU A 492 -0.32 -21.88 8.49
C GLU A 492 -0.55 -20.38 8.17
N GLY A 493 0.57 -19.65 8.04
CA GLY A 493 0.59 -18.28 7.55
C GLY A 493 0.61 -17.14 8.58
N GLU A 494 0.91 -17.38 9.86
CA GLU A 494 1.10 -16.29 10.84
C GLU A 494 2.21 -15.27 10.52
N PHE A 495 3.03 -15.47 9.47
CA PHE A 495 3.80 -14.39 8.86
C PHE A 495 2.88 -13.46 8.05
N SER A 496 1.91 -12.85 8.74
CA SER A 496 1.45 -11.52 8.35
C SER A 496 2.60 -10.55 8.58
N ILE A 497 3.52 -10.50 7.60
CA ILE A 497 4.24 -9.27 7.32
C ILE A 497 3.19 -8.17 7.34
N THR A 498 3.41 -7.15 8.14
CA THR A 498 2.49 -6.01 8.17
C THR A 498 2.73 -5.22 6.89
N ILE A 499 2.20 -5.74 5.77
CA ILE A 499 2.25 -5.19 4.41
C ILE A 499 1.78 -3.73 4.40
N VAL A 500 0.77 -3.46 5.22
CA VAL A 500 0.26 -2.13 5.55
C VAL A 500 1.34 -1.19 6.11
N GLY A 501 2.27 -1.69 6.92
CA GLY A 501 3.26 -0.92 7.67
C GLY A 501 4.50 -0.48 6.88
N LEU A 502 4.77 -1.08 5.72
CA LEU A 502 5.85 -0.65 4.81
C LEU A 502 5.38 0.39 3.78
N LEU A 503 4.08 0.41 3.49
CA LEU A 503 3.44 1.47 2.70
C LEU A 503 3.07 2.69 3.59
N ASP A 504 3.00 2.51 4.91
CA ASP A 504 2.82 3.56 5.92
C ASP A 504 4.14 4.33 6.12
N ASN A 505 4.41 5.26 5.19
CA ASN A 505 5.54 6.18 5.27
C ASN A 505 5.54 6.88 6.64
N ARG A 506 6.68 7.01 7.34
CA ARG A 506 6.75 7.59 8.70
C ARG A 506 6.55 9.13 8.75
N ASN A 507 5.71 9.68 7.88
CA ASN A 507 5.15 11.02 7.93
C ASN A 507 3.65 10.91 8.23
N GLN A 508 3.17 11.69 9.20
CA GLN A 508 1.93 11.43 9.96
C GLN A 508 0.59 11.55 9.19
N ASN A 509 0.60 11.67 7.86
CA ASN A 509 -0.57 12.00 7.02
C ASN A 509 -1.13 10.85 6.17
N THR A 510 -0.49 9.68 6.07
CA THR A 510 -0.96 8.56 5.20
C THR A 510 -1.46 7.34 5.99
N LYS A 511 -2.46 7.53 6.87
CA LYS A 511 -3.15 6.43 7.59
C LYS A 511 -3.93 5.44 6.68
N CYS A 512 -3.90 5.65 5.36
CA CYS A 512 -4.90 5.19 4.40
C CYS A 512 -5.01 3.66 4.25
N LEU A 513 -3.92 2.91 4.39
CA LEU A 513 -3.93 1.46 4.16
C LEU A 513 -4.27 0.62 5.41
N ARG A 514 -4.51 1.25 6.58
CA ARG A 514 -4.83 0.53 7.82
C ARG A 514 -6.24 -0.09 7.86
N PHE A 515 -7.13 0.28 6.95
CA PHE A 515 -8.57 0.14 7.19
C PHE A 515 -9.30 -1.04 6.53
N ARG A 516 -8.76 -1.69 5.48
CA ARG A 516 -9.47 -2.84 4.87
C ARG A 516 -9.34 -4.18 5.59
N LYS A 517 -8.34 -4.40 6.46
CA LYS A 517 -8.08 -5.72 7.06
C LYS A 517 -8.53 -5.87 8.52
N LYS A 518 -9.24 -4.89 9.10
CA LYS A 518 -9.46 -4.82 10.56
C LYS A 518 -10.73 -5.49 11.11
N GLU A 519 -11.70 -5.86 10.26
CA GLU A 519 -12.99 -6.45 10.68
C GLU A 519 -13.24 -7.89 10.19
N LYS A 520 -12.18 -8.61 9.77
CA LYS A 520 -12.24 -10.06 9.52
C LYS A 520 -11.07 -10.82 10.17
N LEU A 521 -10.78 -10.47 11.43
CA LEU A 521 -9.86 -11.21 12.31
C LEU A 521 -10.59 -12.39 13.00
N ALA A 522 -11.21 -13.26 12.17
CA ALA A 522 -11.96 -14.43 12.62
C ALA A 522 -11.71 -15.64 11.69
N SER A 523 -10.44 -15.82 11.28
CA SER A 523 -9.89 -17.13 10.95
C SER A 523 -8.39 -17.11 11.27
N LEU A 524 -7.98 -18.04 12.15
CA LEU A 524 -6.64 -18.65 12.05
C LEU A 524 -6.54 -19.30 10.65
N GLU A 525 -5.33 -19.57 10.16
CA GLU A 525 -5.06 -20.04 8.78
C GLU A 525 -5.24 -18.92 7.73
N LYS A 526 -4.15 -18.20 7.40
CA LYS A 526 -4.14 -17.20 6.30
C LYS A 526 -2.80 -17.18 5.58
N ASP A 527 -2.79 -17.74 4.38
CA ASP A 527 -1.67 -17.72 3.43
C ASP A 527 -0.99 -16.32 3.37
N PRO A 528 0.35 -16.22 3.55
CA PRO A 528 1.08 -14.94 3.52
C PRO A 528 0.94 -14.19 2.17
N VAL A 529 0.67 -14.90 1.07
CA VAL A 529 0.48 -14.32 -0.27
C VAL A 529 -0.98 -13.90 -0.51
N ARG A 530 -1.94 -14.28 0.36
CA ARG A 530 -3.33 -13.82 0.30
C ARG A 530 -3.46 -12.39 0.84
N ILE A 531 -2.99 -11.45 0.03
CA ILE A 531 -2.99 -10.01 0.29
C ILE A 531 -4.37 -9.41 0.01
N PHE A 532 -5.05 -9.93 -1.02
CA PHE A 532 -6.36 -9.46 -1.50
C PHE A 532 -7.40 -10.59 -1.49
N ASP A 533 -8.68 -10.20 -1.44
CA ASP A 533 -9.83 -11.10 -1.53
C ASP A 533 -10.41 -11.11 -2.97
N HIS A 534 -9.54 -11.25 -3.97
CA HIS A 534 -9.92 -11.32 -5.39
C HIS A 534 -10.29 -12.74 -5.81
N GLU A 535 -11.29 -12.88 -6.67
CA GLU A 535 -11.75 -14.17 -7.20
C GLU A 535 -11.23 -14.46 -8.63
N PRO A 536 -11.14 -15.73 -9.07
CA PRO A 536 -11.07 -16.93 -8.23
C PRO A 536 -9.86 -16.91 -7.28
N GLU A 537 -10.07 -17.42 -6.07
CA GLU A 537 -9.03 -17.59 -5.04
C GLU A 537 -7.82 -18.43 -5.56
N PRO A 538 -6.56 -17.97 -5.36
CA PRO A 538 -5.38 -18.73 -5.75
C PRO A 538 -5.12 -19.93 -4.82
N ARG A 539 -4.29 -20.88 -5.27
CA ARG A 539 -3.86 -22.02 -4.43
C ARG A 539 -3.01 -21.52 -3.26
N HIS A 540 -3.14 -22.16 -2.09
CA HIS A 540 -2.31 -21.83 -0.92
C HIS A 540 -0.80 -21.91 -1.24
N SER A 541 -0.11 -20.78 -1.21
CA SER A 541 1.26 -20.58 -1.70
C SER A 541 2.30 -21.46 -1.01
N VAL A 542 2.27 -21.50 0.34
CA VAL A 542 3.19 -22.32 1.17
C VAL A 542 3.04 -23.80 0.85
N LEU A 543 1.81 -24.32 0.83
CA LEU A 543 1.53 -25.72 0.52
C LEU A 543 1.91 -26.06 -0.93
N LYS A 544 1.62 -25.15 -1.87
CA LYS A 544 2.01 -25.28 -3.28
C LYS A 544 3.54 -25.34 -3.43
N LEU A 545 4.28 -24.43 -2.80
CA LEU A 545 5.75 -24.43 -2.84
C LEU A 545 6.35 -25.66 -2.13
N ALA A 546 5.79 -26.10 -0.99
CA ALA A 546 6.24 -27.31 -0.32
C ALA A 546 6.05 -28.57 -1.20
N ILE A 547 4.94 -28.69 -1.93
CA ILE A 547 4.73 -29.78 -2.91
C ILE A 547 5.81 -29.74 -3.99
N ASP A 548 6.11 -28.56 -4.55
CA ASP A 548 7.12 -28.39 -5.59
C ASP A 548 8.53 -28.74 -5.09
N LEU A 549 8.91 -28.24 -3.92
CA LEU A 549 10.22 -28.47 -3.29
C LEU A 549 10.49 -29.97 -3.05
N PHE A 550 9.48 -30.71 -2.59
CA PHE A 550 9.59 -32.16 -2.41
C PHE A 550 9.26 -32.98 -3.67
N SER A 551 9.02 -32.35 -4.83
CA SER A 551 8.74 -33.05 -6.09
C SER A 551 10.00 -33.57 -6.80
N ARG A 552 11.13 -32.89 -6.64
CA ARG A 552 12.44 -33.27 -7.22
C ARG A 552 13.42 -33.68 -6.12
N LYS A 553 14.33 -34.61 -6.42
CA LYS A 553 15.32 -35.09 -5.44
C LYS A 553 16.27 -33.98 -4.97
N ARG A 554 16.90 -33.26 -5.90
CA ARG A 554 17.89 -32.21 -5.59
C ARG A 554 17.33 -31.06 -4.75
N THR A 555 16.06 -30.68 -4.96
CA THR A 555 15.42 -29.63 -4.15
C THR A 555 15.00 -30.15 -2.77
N ALA A 556 14.68 -31.45 -2.66
CA ALA A 556 14.44 -32.11 -1.37
C ALA A 556 15.73 -32.34 -0.55
N GLU A 557 16.88 -32.53 -1.21
CA GLU A 557 18.20 -32.72 -0.58
C GLU A 557 18.68 -31.50 0.24
N HIS A 558 18.09 -30.31 0.03
CA HIS A 558 18.32 -29.12 0.87
C HIS A 558 17.71 -29.22 2.29
N PHE A 559 16.72 -30.08 2.50
CA PHE A 559 16.14 -30.31 3.82
C PHE A 559 16.94 -31.38 4.55
N TYR A 560 17.58 -31.02 5.67
CA TYR A 560 18.32 -32.01 6.46
C TYR A 560 17.37 -33.04 7.08
N THR A 561 17.90 -34.19 7.52
CA THR A 561 17.08 -35.28 8.09
C THR A 561 16.21 -34.84 9.28
N ASN A 562 16.63 -33.83 10.04
CA ASN A 562 15.82 -33.27 11.13
C ASN A 562 14.68 -32.38 10.60
N ASP A 563 14.93 -31.60 9.55
CA ASP A 563 13.93 -30.75 8.90
C ASP A 563 12.83 -31.60 8.25
N VAL A 564 13.23 -32.70 7.59
CA VAL A 564 12.30 -33.71 7.05
C VAL A 564 11.46 -34.35 8.17
N LYS A 565 12.03 -34.65 9.33
CA LYS A 565 11.28 -35.15 10.49
C LYS A 565 10.27 -34.14 11.01
N VAL A 566 10.66 -32.86 11.13
CA VAL A 566 9.75 -31.76 11.51
C VAL A 566 8.62 -31.61 10.49
N ALA A 567 8.92 -31.68 9.18
CA ALA A 567 7.90 -31.67 8.13
C ALA A 567 6.90 -32.82 8.29
N ILE A 568 7.38 -34.04 8.56
CA ILE A 568 6.54 -35.21 8.83
C ILE A 568 5.70 -35.02 10.11
N ASP A 569 6.26 -34.46 11.18
CA ASP A 569 5.52 -34.18 12.42
C ASP A 569 4.38 -33.16 12.20
N ILE A 570 4.62 -32.12 11.39
CA ILE A 570 3.58 -31.16 10.96
C ILE A 570 2.51 -31.87 10.12
N ILE A 571 2.92 -32.65 9.12
CA ILE A 571 1.99 -33.39 8.24
C ILE A 571 1.13 -34.37 9.05
N VAL A 572 1.71 -35.14 9.97
CA VAL A 572 0.97 -36.10 10.81
C VAL A 572 -0.08 -35.38 11.65
N ARG A 573 0.28 -34.24 12.26
CA ARG A 573 -0.66 -33.39 13.00
C ARG A 573 -1.78 -32.90 12.09
N GLN A 574 -1.46 -32.31 10.95
CA GLN A 574 -2.46 -31.74 10.04
C GLN A 574 -3.36 -32.81 9.41
N LEU A 575 -2.84 -33.97 9.02
CA LEU A 575 -3.66 -35.10 8.56
C LEU A 575 -4.57 -35.68 9.67
N ALA A 576 -4.23 -35.47 10.94
CA ALA A 576 -5.07 -35.84 12.09
C ALA A 576 -6.12 -34.76 12.42
N ASP A 577 -5.77 -33.47 12.34
CA ASP A 577 -6.65 -32.37 12.73
C ASP A 577 -7.67 -32.00 11.62
N LEU A 578 -7.30 -32.13 10.34
CA LEU A 578 -8.14 -31.73 9.21
C LEU A 578 -9.33 -32.67 8.94
N SER A 579 -10.48 -32.05 8.67
CA SER A 579 -11.73 -32.74 8.35
C SER A 579 -11.81 -33.22 6.90
N PRO A 580 -12.69 -34.20 6.58
CA PRO A 580 -12.85 -34.70 5.21
C PRO A 580 -13.38 -33.61 4.28
N GLY A 581 -12.82 -33.51 3.06
CA GLY A 581 -13.19 -32.50 2.07
C GLY A 581 -12.40 -31.19 2.15
N ASP A 582 -11.54 -30.98 3.16
CA ASP A 582 -10.57 -29.87 3.15
C ASP A 582 -9.45 -30.14 2.13
N LEU A 583 -9.32 -29.27 1.14
CA LEU A 583 -8.31 -29.38 0.06
C LEU A 583 -6.87 -29.41 0.58
N ARG A 584 -6.59 -28.82 1.76
CA ARG A 584 -5.27 -28.88 2.41
C ARG A 584 -4.88 -30.31 2.76
N ARG A 585 -5.83 -31.18 3.10
CA ARG A 585 -5.57 -32.58 3.44
C ARG A 585 -4.94 -33.35 2.28
N GLN A 586 -5.42 -33.07 1.05
CA GLN A 586 -4.78 -33.56 -0.16
C GLN A 586 -3.38 -32.95 -0.37
N GLN A 587 -3.20 -31.66 -0.07
CA GLN A 587 -1.92 -30.99 -0.24
C GLN A 587 -0.85 -31.55 0.71
N TYR A 588 -1.14 -31.67 2.01
CA TYR A 588 -0.26 -32.34 2.97
C TYR A 588 0.06 -33.79 2.58
N SER A 589 -0.93 -34.53 2.03
CA SER A 589 -0.71 -35.88 1.49
C SER A 589 0.23 -35.89 0.27
N ARG A 590 0.16 -34.89 -0.62
CA ARG A 590 1.11 -34.73 -1.74
C ARG A 590 2.51 -34.36 -1.27
N ILE A 591 2.65 -33.51 -0.25
CA ILE A 591 3.95 -33.19 0.38
C ILE A 591 4.58 -34.48 0.95
N LEU A 592 3.79 -35.29 1.67
CA LEU A 592 4.23 -36.58 2.21
C LEU A 592 4.69 -37.55 1.11
N GLN A 593 3.95 -37.65 0.01
CA GLN A 593 4.33 -38.46 -1.15
C GLN A 593 5.69 -38.01 -1.72
N GLY A 594 5.90 -36.70 -1.84
CA GLY A 594 7.17 -36.11 -2.27
C GLY A 594 8.32 -36.45 -1.32
N ILE A 595 8.13 -36.25 -0.01
CA ILE A 595 9.10 -36.59 1.03
C ILE A 595 9.52 -38.06 0.93
N ILE A 596 8.56 -38.99 0.86
CA ILE A 596 8.85 -40.43 0.83
C ILE A 596 9.54 -40.86 -0.48
N ARG A 597 9.23 -40.19 -1.60
CA ARG A 597 9.86 -40.47 -2.91
C ARG A 597 11.29 -39.93 -3.01
N ASN A 598 11.54 -38.74 -2.47
CA ASN A 598 12.71 -37.92 -2.78
C ASN A 598 13.69 -37.70 -1.62
N THR A 599 13.42 -38.25 -0.42
CA THR A 599 14.32 -38.18 0.75
C THR A 599 14.64 -39.58 1.30
N GLU A 600 15.64 -39.67 2.20
CA GLU A 600 16.08 -40.92 2.86
C GLU A 600 15.10 -41.43 3.96
N TYR A 601 13.79 -41.31 3.73
CA TYR A 601 12.74 -41.74 4.68
C TYR A 601 12.87 -43.22 5.09
N SER A 602 13.31 -44.06 4.16
CA SER A 602 13.58 -45.49 4.36
C SER A 602 14.56 -45.77 5.51
N ALA A 603 15.52 -44.88 5.75
CA ALA A 603 16.57 -45.06 6.75
C ALA A 603 16.10 -44.79 8.18
N HIS A 604 15.03 -44.00 8.37
CA HIS A 604 14.60 -43.54 9.69
C HIS A 604 13.12 -43.78 10.04
N LEU A 605 12.24 -44.02 9.06
CA LEU A 605 10.82 -44.42 9.24
C LEU A 605 10.05 -43.57 10.29
N HIS A 606 10.32 -42.26 10.32
CA HIS A 606 9.83 -41.37 11.38
C HIS A 606 8.31 -41.23 11.33
N ARG A 607 7.64 -41.37 12.48
CA ARG A 607 6.16 -41.37 12.62
C ARG A 607 5.41 -42.37 11.72
N ARG A 608 6.06 -43.44 11.22
CA ARG A 608 5.42 -44.45 10.34
C ARG A 608 4.08 -44.96 10.88
N ASP A 609 4.01 -45.29 12.16
CA ASP A 609 2.80 -45.85 12.78
C ASP A 609 1.69 -44.80 12.96
N ASP A 610 2.03 -43.52 13.11
CA ASP A 610 1.04 -42.44 13.07
C ASP A 610 0.51 -42.22 11.67
N LEU A 611 1.37 -42.23 10.65
CA LEU A 611 0.97 -42.13 9.25
C LEU A 611 0.04 -43.29 8.84
N LEU A 612 0.36 -44.51 9.26
CA LEU A 612 -0.53 -45.68 9.10
C LEU A 612 -1.88 -45.48 9.78
N ARG A 613 -1.92 -44.93 11.01
CA ARG A 613 -3.17 -44.60 11.71
C ARG A 613 -3.98 -43.52 10.99
N CYS A 614 -3.34 -42.45 10.50
CA CYS A 614 -4.01 -41.41 9.72
C CYS A 614 -4.57 -41.96 8.40
N PHE A 615 -3.79 -42.79 7.68
CA PHE A 615 -4.23 -43.42 6.44
C PHE A 615 -5.42 -44.38 6.67
N ALA A 616 -5.35 -45.23 7.70
CA ALA A 616 -6.44 -46.11 8.07
C ALA A 616 -7.72 -45.34 8.43
N ARG A 617 -7.59 -44.22 9.16
CA ARG A 617 -8.73 -43.33 9.46
C ARG A 617 -9.35 -42.79 8.18
N ILE A 618 -8.56 -42.21 7.29
CA ILE A 618 -9.02 -41.63 6.02
C ILE A 618 -9.74 -42.69 5.16
N PHE A 619 -9.25 -43.94 5.15
CA PHE A 619 -9.93 -45.05 4.47
C PHE A 619 -11.29 -45.45 5.07
N CYS A 620 -11.49 -45.26 6.36
CA CYS A 620 -12.76 -45.57 7.05
C CYS A 620 -13.77 -44.41 7.05
N GLU A 621 -13.42 -43.24 6.52
CA GLU A 621 -14.32 -42.07 6.51
C GLU A 621 -15.45 -42.21 5.49
N GLU A 622 -16.69 -42.28 5.98
CA GLU A 622 -17.90 -42.34 5.17
C GLU A 622 -18.34 -40.93 4.74
N GLY A 623 -18.25 -40.63 3.44
CA GLY A 623 -18.68 -39.35 2.86
C GLY A 623 -18.29 -39.21 1.39
N GLU A 624 -18.86 -38.23 0.69
CA GLU A 624 -18.42 -37.93 -0.69
C GLU A 624 -17.12 -37.11 -0.69
N GLY A 625 -16.95 -36.19 0.25
CA GLY A 625 -15.74 -35.35 0.40
C GLY A 625 -14.47 -36.12 0.79
N SER A 626 -14.58 -37.33 1.33
CA SER A 626 -13.40 -38.18 1.62
C SER A 626 -12.90 -38.97 0.41
N ARG A 627 -13.67 -39.07 -0.69
CA ARG A 627 -13.32 -39.95 -1.83
C ARG A 627 -12.01 -39.60 -2.51
N GLU A 628 -11.72 -38.31 -2.70
CA GLU A 628 -10.48 -37.85 -3.32
C GLU A 628 -9.26 -38.11 -2.44
N ASP A 629 -9.38 -37.84 -1.13
CA ASP A 629 -8.34 -38.15 -0.14
C ASP A 629 -8.08 -39.66 -0.09
N GLN A 630 -9.13 -40.49 -0.07
CA GLN A 630 -9.01 -41.95 -0.10
C GLN A 630 -8.34 -42.44 -1.38
N ALA A 631 -8.64 -41.85 -2.54
CA ALA A 631 -7.99 -42.19 -3.80
C ALA A 631 -6.49 -41.84 -3.76
N LEU A 632 -6.13 -40.66 -3.23
CA LEU A 632 -4.74 -40.22 -3.09
C LEU A 632 -3.96 -41.08 -2.08
N VAL A 633 -4.51 -41.32 -0.89
CA VAL A 633 -3.88 -42.18 0.13
C VAL A 633 -3.74 -43.62 -0.37
N ARG A 634 -4.69 -44.13 -1.18
CA ARG A 634 -4.56 -45.43 -1.86
C ARG A 634 -3.44 -45.44 -2.88
N ALA A 635 -3.26 -44.36 -3.65
CA ALA A 635 -2.16 -44.23 -4.59
C ALA A 635 -0.81 -44.25 -3.85
N ILE A 636 -0.65 -43.45 -2.78
CA ILE A 636 0.57 -43.40 -1.96
C ILE A 636 0.86 -44.77 -1.32
N SER A 637 -0.15 -45.43 -0.76
CA SER A 637 0.00 -46.76 -0.15
C SER A 637 0.32 -47.87 -1.16
N ASN A 638 -0.08 -47.70 -2.42
CA ASN A 638 0.26 -48.61 -3.52
C ASN A 638 1.65 -48.34 -4.11
N GLU A 639 2.10 -47.09 -4.10
CA GLU A 639 3.43 -46.69 -4.56
C GLU A 639 4.53 -47.14 -3.58
N PHE A 640 4.27 -47.06 -2.27
CA PHE A 640 5.23 -47.43 -1.23
C PHE A 640 4.73 -48.58 -0.34
N PRO A 641 4.50 -49.78 -0.90
CA PRO A 641 3.94 -50.91 -0.15
C PRO A 641 4.82 -51.32 1.04
N GLN A 642 6.14 -51.19 0.93
CA GLN A 642 7.10 -51.50 2.00
C GLN A 642 6.92 -50.66 3.29
N PHE A 643 6.26 -49.50 3.20
CA PHE A 643 5.97 -48.65 4.36
C PHE A 643 4.52 -48.78 4.82
N PHE A 644 3.57 -48.92 3.88
CA PHE A 644 2.13 -48.78 4.15
C PHE A 644 1.28 -50.05 4.00
N LYS A 645 1.85 -51.16 3.52
CA LYS A 645 1.18 -52.48 3.55
C LYS A 645 1.83 -53.35 4.62
N ALA A 646 0.99 -54.09 5.34
CA ALA A 646 1.37 -55.14 6.28
C ALA A 646 1.24 -56.51 5.59
#